data_AF-A0A1J5EIN4-F1
#
_entry.id   AF-A0A1J5EIN4-F1
#
_cell.length_a   1.000
_cell.length_b   1.000
_cell.length_c   1.000
_cell.angle_alpha   90.00
_cell.angle_beta   90.00
_cell.angle_gamma   90.00
#
_symmetry.space_group_name_H-M   'P 1'
#
loop_
_entity.id
_entity.type
_entity.pdbx_description
1 polymer ?
#
loop_
_entity_poly.entity_id
_entity_poly.type
_entity_poly.pdbx_seq_one_letter_code
_entity_poly.pdbx_strand_id
1 'polypeptide(L)'
;MKIRILTRSVLILLFAGAMFGAFAAEGDAYTWPTYSSKLNYSFKDAGITYSKPTKDVSGTCVNAAKSANGVYHGNYWAFYHGANKNSLVTEASITPMLARFDKDFSYITDTLGWPRDSRVKDGYYSSIYLYGSDACTGSNSPLDSGGWQSSIDGYPAVAASFYPVYSYDPNCPYGDKVSQQGAMIHEGIHAILTNLGAAHVHWFQEGGNTWLQQEMEVRRSTATQYSGMGFLNVGNLMAPFVPIESYSGWLLDGSFGGPGAEGVDAGQGICNWRKTLGGVQYGNLFPTFLGLWVAEGAVPWIWVSIPNYNGQYILESMAAAIGGSEVRSIIMEYRAKLAMLDMKKWSEEMRSLLNQQVGGSIGCEWTPCAVNNVASWTVTPYVVTTESNGVLTPEARTTPGWSGANVIPLTINSGATQVKLSLQNASTSMGLQIAYRATDGTPIYSTPIFGNNQVVLNLSKAPQGNVVFAIITNTDYDYVGDVTRTTHHSYQLKLDAGISAKADPYTKWYDNFNLDYDWDNAKIVTSTNSSSSVTSNSSSSGTSSSSSVGSATTITYNVNIPISNDYSGTSINVDFDPIASGLGISASEITASMIQGVNADGSLSTGNTAAGDAGHWFAANGDVVSWNETTAYIFAEWTISSKTVKIGHYPNKVLDGETYVVRQAVSSGTKQMIVEYKVSIGTTTIAEGFTDWRKDLDIAYKNGLILANYNVEKAGKVKVAIYTGFGALIQNVVNEYQPIGTYSKQIDLKAMGLPKGVYLIRLSYPGHSETRASISSYK
;
A
#
# COMPACT_ATOMS: atom_id res chain seq x y z
N MET A 1 -42.21 44.86 -60.64
CA MET A 1 -41.25 43.99 -61.36
C MET A 1 -40.49 43.19 -60.31
N LYS A 2 -40.70 41.85 -60.29
CA LYS A 2 -39.95 40.74 -59.63
C LYS A 2 -39.45 40.93 -58.18
N ILE A 3 -39.52 40.01 -57.22
CA ILE A 3 -39.88 38.58 -57.08
C ILE A 3 -39.85 38.29 -55.54
N ARG A 4 -40.81 37.49 -55.04
CA ARG A 4 -40.79 36.39 -54.02
C ARG A 4 -39.90 36.46 -52.74
N ILE A 5 -40.16 35.84 -51.58
CA ILE A 5 -41.15 34.91 -50.95
C ILE A 5 -40.65 34.73 -49.49
N LEU A 6 -41.51 34.87 -48.45
CA LEU A 6 -41.97 33.82 -47.50
C LEU A 6 -40.87 33.16 -46.62
N THR A 7 -41.00 32.79 -45.33
CA THR A 7 -42.05 32.85 -44.29
C THR A 7 -41.53 32.12 -43.03
N ARG A 8 -42.03 32.56 -41.86
CA ARG A 8 -42.54 31.77 -40.71
C ARG A 8 -41.76 30.58 -40.13
N SER A 9 -41.33 30.78 -38.88
CA SER A 9 -41.82 30.15 -37.63
C SER A 9 -41.67 28.64 -37.38
N VAL A 10 -41.17 28.35 -36.15
CA VAL A 10 -41.67 27.41 -35.11
C VAL A 10 -40.63 26.37 -34.60
N LEU A 11 -40.49 26.32 -33.26
CA LEU A 11 -39.96 25.25 -32.37
C LEU A 11 -38.43 24.98 -32.40
N ILE A 12 -37.65 24.90 -31.30
CA ILE A 12 -37.64 23.94 -30.16
C ILE A 12 -36.50 24.43 -29.22
N LEU A 13 -36.75 24.89 -27.99
CA LEU A 13 -36.56 24.18 -26.70
C LEU A 13 -35.44 23.12 -26.66
N LEU A 14 -34.60 23.14 -25.61
CA LEU A 14 -33.54 22.15 -25.27
C LEU A 14 -32.23 22.29 -26.06
N PHE A 15 -31.23 22.91 -25.45
CA PHE A 15 -29.89 22.33 -25.21
C PHE A 15 -29.06 23.34 -24.37
N ALA A 16 -29.59 23.70 -23.20
CA ALA A 16 -28.77 24.14 -22.08
C ALA A 16 -28.61 22.93 -21.14
N GLY A 17 -28.06 21.84 -21.70
CA GLY A 17 -27.61 20.69 -20.93
C GLY A 17 -26.26 21.04 -20.33
N ALA A 18 -26.30 21.75 -19.22
CA ALA A 18 -25.14 22.01 -18.42
C ALA A 18 -24.47 20.68 -18.05
N MET A 19 -23.19 20.54 -18.37
CA MET A 19 -22.30 19.56 -17.74
C MET A 19 -22.08 19.98 -16.28
N PHE A 20 -23.11 19.88 -15.45
CA PHE A 20 -22.93 19.75 -14.02
C PHE A 20 -22.76 18.24 -13.78
N GLY A 21 -21.52 17.80 -13.59
CA GLY A 21 -21.32 16.57 -12.81
C GLY A 21 -22.07 16.76 -11.51
N ALA A 22 -23.04 15.88 -11.24
CA ALA A 22 -23.78 15.93 -9.98
C ALA A 22 -22.77 15.77 -8.85
N PHE A 23 -22.49 16.85 -8.11
CA PHE A 23 -21.80 16.74 -6.84
C PHE A 23 -22.69 15.88 -5.92
N ALA A 24 -22.11 14.87 -5.28
CA ALA A 24 -22.83 14.08 -4.28
C ALA A 24 -23.43 15.03 -3.24
N ALA A 25 -24.71 14.82 -2.90
CA ALA A 25 -25.37 15.65 -1.91
C ALA A 25 -24.79 15.37 -0.51
N GLU A 26 -24.89 16.35 0.39
CA GLU A 26 -24.46 16.16 1.78
C GLU A 26 -25.19 14.96 2.40
N GLY A 27 -24.41 14.05 2.98
CA GLY A 27 -24.93 12.83 3.59
C GLY A 27 -25.14 11.65 2.65
N ASP A 28 -24.82 11.76 1.35
CA ASP A 28 -24.86 10.60 0.47
C ASP A 28 -23.87 9.51 0.90
N ALA A 29 -24.18 8.27 0.54
CA ALA A 29 -23.30 7.14 0.80
C ALA A 29 -21.95 7.34 0.10
N TYR A 30 -20.87 7.10 0.83
CA TYR A 30 -19.52 7.28 0.36
C TYR A 30 -19.01 6.05 -0.37
N THR A 31 -18.46 6.29 -1.56
CA THR A 31 -17.74 5.28 -2.33
C THR A 31 -16.24 5.48 -2.11
N TRP A 32 -15.59 4.44 -1.60
CA TRP A 32 -14.13 4.43 -1.44
C TRP A 32 -13.45 4.58 -2.80
N PRO A 33 -12.34 5.35 -2.88
CA PRO A 33 -11.63 5.54 -4.12
C PRO A 33 -10.94 4.25 -4.58
N THR A 34 -10.64 4.17 -5.88
CA THR A 34 -9.61 3.24 -6.35
C THR A 34 -8.25 3.78 -5.95
N TYR A 35 -7.40 2.90 -5.42
CA TYR A 35 -6.05 3.25 -5.02
C TYR A 35 -5.04 3.11 -6.16
N SER A 36 -3.91 3.77 -6.01
CA SER A 36 -2.79 3.82 -6.93
C SER A 36 -2.30 2.43 -7.29
N SER A 37 -2.18 2.18 -8.59
CA SER A 37 -1.64 0.92 -9.12
C SER A 37 -0.17 0.70 -8.77
N LYS A 38 0.54 1.70 -8.22
CA LYS A 38 1.92 1.57 -7.74
C LYS A 38 2.08 0.48 -6.68
N LEU A 39 1.03 0.23 -5.88
CA LEU A 39 1.05 -0.84 -4.88
C LEU A 39 0.82 -2.22 -5.51
N ASN A 40 0.45 -2.32 -6.79
CA ASN A 40 0.16 -3.60 -7.42
C ASN A 40 1.44 -4.21 -8.00
N TYR A 41 2.15 -5.02 -7.20
CA TYR A 41 3.36 -5.71 -7.62
C TYR A 41 3.17 -7.21 -7.82
N SER A 42 3.81 -7.76 -8.85
CA SER A 42 3.87 -9.19 -9.14
C SER A 42 5.32 -9.63 -9.31
N PHE A 43 5.75 -10.61 -8.51
CA PHE A 43 7.05 -11.26 -8.68
C PHE A 43 7.18 -12.01 -10.01
N LYS A 44 6.06 -12.40 -10.65
CA LYS A 44 6.08 -13.07 -11.95
C LYS A 44 6.61 -12.15 -13.06
N ASP A 45 6.43 -10.84 -12.87
CA ASP A 45 6.80 -9.83 -13.88
C ASP A 45 8.32 -9.70 -14.01
N ALA A 46 9.07 -10.18 -13.00
CA ALA A 46 10.53 -10.31 -13.08
C ALA A 46 11.00 -11.42 -14.03
N GLY A 47 10.10 -12.28 -14.53
CA GLY A 47 10.41 -13.33 -15.51
C GLY A 47 11.35 -14.44 -15.00
N ILE A 48 11.51 -14.56 -13.68
CA ILE A 48 12.44 -15.53 -13.08
C ILE A 48 11.81 -16.93 -13.11
N THR A 49 12.55 -17.90 -13.64
CA THR A 49 12.20 -19.33 -13.60
C THR A 49 13.19 -20.07 -12.73
N TYR A 50 12.70 -21.04 -11.95
CA TYR A 50 13.51 -21.82 -11.02
C TYR A 50 13.69 -23.24 -11.57
N SER A 51 14.94 -23.68 -11.67
CA SER A 51 15.25 -25.07 -12.01
C SER A 51 15.15 -25.95 -10.76
N LYS A 52 14.74 -27.20 -10.94
CA LYS A 52 14.74 -28.18 -9.85
C LYS A 52 16.17 -28.35 -9.29
N PRO A 53 16.38 -28.25 -7.97
CA PRO A 53 17.69 -28.46 -7.37
C PRO A 53 18.25 -29.87 -7.61
N THR A 54 19.57 -29.97 -7.67
CA THR A 54 20.29 -31.24 -7.91
C THR A 54 21.42 -31.49 -6.92
N LYS A 55 21.68 -30.57 -5.99
CA LYS A 55 22.81 -30.60 -5.06
C LYS A 55 22.43 -30.14 -3.66
N ASP A 56 23.07 -30.69 -2.65
CA ASP A 56 23.05 -30.14 -1.30
C ASP A 56 24.08 -29.01 -1.15
N VAL A 57 23.85 -28.11 -0.20
CA VAL A 57 24.87 -27.16 0.25
C VAL A 57 26.05 -27.94 0.86
N SER A 58 27.28 -27.45 0.65
CA SER A 58 28.43 -27.94 1.40
C SER A 58 28.50 -27.19 2.72
N GLY A 59 28.38 -27.90 3.84
CA GLY A 59 28.30 -27.27 5.15
C GLY A 59 28.47 -28.27 6.29
N THR A 60 28.69 -27.74 7.49
CA THR A 60 28.96 -28.55 8.69
C THR A 60 27.77 -29.45 8.99
N CYS A 61 26.54 -28.91 8.94
CA CYS A 61 25.37 -29.70 9.25
C CYS A 61 24.99 -30.70 8.17
N VAL A 62 25.08 -30.34 6.90
CA VAL A 62 24.88 -31.30 5.82
C VAL A 62 25.88 -32.46 5.91
N ASN A 63 27.15 -32.17 6.24
CA ASN A 63 28.18 -33.20 6.38
C ASN A 63 27.92 -34.12 7.58
N ALA A 64 27.45 -33.56 8.71
CA ALA A 64 27.02 -34.34 9.87
C ALA A 64 25.86 -35.27 9.51
N ALA A 65 24.84 -34.76 8.80
CA ALA A 65 23.71 -35.54 8.35
C ALA A 65 24.11 -36.66 7.36
N LYS A 66 25.00 -36.38 6.41
CA LYS A 66 25.56 -37.39 5.49
C LYS A 66 26.28 -38.50 6.23
N SER A 67 27.10 -38.14 7.24
CA SER A 67 27.82 -39.11 8.07
C SER A 67 26.87 -39.99 8.90
N ALA A 68 25.68 -39.48 9.23
CA ALA A 68 24.63 -40.20 9.94
C ALA A 68 23.64 -40.96 9.03
N ASN A 69 23.88 -40.99 7.70
CA ASN A 69 22.91 -41.47 6.70
C ASN A 69 21.53 -40.79 6.82
N GLY A 70 21.48 -39.53 7.25
CA GLY A 70 20.27 -38.79 7.58
C GLY A 70 19.86 -37.76 6.54
N VAL A 71 19.98 -38.07 5.26
CA VAL A 71 19.62 -37.16 4.15
C VAL A 71 18.46 -37.75 3.35
N TYR A 72 17.40 -36.98 3.20
CA TYR A 72 16.21 -37.35 2.43
C TYR A 72 15.85 -36.22 1.47
N HIS A 73 15.62 -36.54 0.20
CA HIS A 73 15.30 -35.54 -0.84
C HIS A 73 13.85 -35.65 -1.30
N GLY A 74 13.19 -34.50 -1.41
CA GLY A 74 11.97 -34.29 -2.17
C GLY A 74 12.29 -33.71 -3.56
N ASN A 75 11.36 -32.94 -4.10
CA ASN A 75 11.52 -32.24 -5.37
C ASN A 75 12.35 -30.97 -5.22
N TYR A 76 11.95 -30.07 -4.32
CA TYR A 76 12.66 -28.82 -4.04
C TYR A 76 13.22 -28.80 -2.61
N TRP A 77 12.65 -29.58 -1.71
CA TRP A 77 13.04 -29.65 -0.30
C TRP A 77 13.88 -30.88 0.03
N ALA A 78 14.73 -30.77 1.04
CA ALA A 78 15.48 -31.87 1.63
C ALA A 78 15.39 -31.83 3.16
N PHE A 79 15.41 -33.01 3.77
CA PHE A 79 15.43 -33.19 5.22
C PHE A 79 16.77 -33.76 5.67
N TYR A 80 17.34 -33.16 6.71
CA TYR A 80 18.65 -33.49 7.27
C TYR A 80 18.53 -33.82 8.76
N HIS A 81 19.10 -34.93 9.20
CA HIS A 81 19.24 -35.25 10.62
C HIS A 81 20.61 -35.81 10.95
N GLY A 82 21.09 -35.51 12.16
CA GLY A 82 22.31 -36.07 12.71
C GLY A 82 22.15 -37.46 13.32
N ALA A 83 23.21 -37.92 13.99
CA ALA A 83 23.28 -39.25 14.57
C ALA A 83 22.33 -39.44 15.76
N ASN A 84 22.02 -38.38 16.51
CA ASN A 84 21.21 -38.46 17.72
C ASN A 84 19.72 -38.14 17.47
N LYS A 85 19.16 -38.69 16.39
CA LYS A 85 17.75 -38.48 16.04
C LYS A 85 16.81 -39.19 17.02
N ASN A 86 15.75 -38.51 17.45
CA ASN A 86 14.65 -39.12 18.21
C ASN A 86 14.01 -40.29 17.43
N SER A 87 13.77 -41.41 18.10
CA SER A 87 13.25 -42.64 17.47
C SER A 87 11.86 -42.50 16.83
N LEU A 88 11.07 -41.49 17.20
CA LEU A 88 9.78 -41.21 16.58
C LEU A 88 9.93 -40.62 15.16
N VAL A 89 11.08 -40.03 14.83
CA VAL A 89 11.32 -39.45 13.51
C VAL A 89 11.77 -40.53 12.53
N THR A 90 10.79 -41.10 11.83
CA THR A 90 10.98 -42.17 10.84
C THR A 90 10.63 -41.69 9.44
N GLU A 91 10.89 -42.51 8.42
CA GLU A 91 10.46 -42.24 7.05
C GLU A 91 8.94 -42.03 6.91
N ALA A 92 8.14 -42.63 7.80
CA ALA A 92 6.69 -42.46 7.84
C ALA A 92 6.27 -41.03 8.22
N SER A 93 7.15 -40.27 8.87
CA SER A 93 6.98 -38.83 9.14
C SER A 93 7.67 -37.96 8.08
N ILE A 94 8.89 -38.32 7.67
CA ILE A 94 9.72 -37.50 6.77
C ILE A 94 9.13 -37.43 5.36
N THR A 95 8.65 -38.56 4.82
CA THR A 95 8.13 -38.64 3.45
C THR A 95 6.88 -37.77 3.24
N PRO A 96 5.81 -37.89 4.05
CA PRO A 96 4.64 -37.02 3.91
C PRO A 96 4.95 -35.55 4.21
N MET A 97 5.91 -35.25 5.09
CA MET A 97 6.39 -33.90 5.33
C MET A 97 7.02 -33.28 4.08
N LEU A 98 8.00 -33.94 3.46
CA LEU A 98 8.62 -33.44 2.22
C LEU A 98 7.59 -33.30 1.10
N ALA A 99 6.64 -34.23 0.96
CA ALA A 99 5.57 -34.14 -0.02
C ALA A 99 4.65 -32.92 0.23
N ARG A 100 4.33 -32.60 1.49
CA ARG A 100 3.57 -31.39 1.86
C ARG A 100 4.34 -30.14 1.47
N PHE A 101 5.61 -30.03 1.87
CA PHE A 101 6.45 -28.87 1.52
C PHE A 101 6.57 -28.68 0.00
N ASP A 102 6.86 -29.74 -0.76
CA ASP A 102 6.96 -29.62 -2.22
C ASP A 102 5.64 -29.15 -2.84
N LYS A 103 4.50 -29.67 -2.38
CA LYS A 103 3.17 -29.28 -2.86
C LYS A 103 2.88 -27.81 -2.54
N ASP A 104 3.12 -27.41 -1.30
CA ASP A 104 2.80 -26.08 -0.76
C ASP A 104 3.65 -25.00 -1.40
N PHE A 105 4.96 -25.17 -1.42
CA PHE A 105 5.88 -24.21 -2.00
C PHE A 105 5.78 -24.13 -3.52
N SER A 106 5.40 -25.23 -4.20
CA SER A 106 5.13 -25.16 -5.64
C SER A 106 3.86 -24.39 -5.96
N TYR A 107 2.82 -24.45 -5.13
CA TYR A 107 1.66 -23.59 -5.35
C TYR A 107 1.96 -22.11 -5.05
N ILE A 108 2.68 -21.84 -3.97
CA ILE A 108 3.14 -20.48 -3.61
C ILE A 108 3.93 -19.86 -4.78
N THR A 109 4.85 -20.59 -5.39
CA THR A 109 5.62 -20.07 -6.51
C THR A 109 4.87 -20.11 -7.83
N ASP A 110 4.39 -21.28 -8.25
CA ASP A 110 3.93 -21.49 -9.62
C ASP A 110 2.53 -20.88 -9.83
N THR A 111 1.69 -20.88 -8.79
CA THR A 111 0.33 -20.32 -8.84
C THR A 111 0.29 -18.89 -8.32
N LEU A 112 0.76 -18.64 -7.10
CA LEU A 112 0.71 -17.29 -6.50
C LEU A 112 1.83 -16.36 -6.96
N GLY A 113 2.89 -16.90 -7.59
CA GLY A 113 3.96 -16.11 -8.18
C GLY A 113 5.11 -15.75 -7.26
N TRP A 114 5.09 -16.18 -5.99
CA TRP A 114 6.13 -15.82 -5.02
C TRP A 114 7.47 -16.49 -5.34
N PRO A 115 8.60 -15.84 -5.05
CA PRO A 115 9.91 -16.40 -5.35
C PRO A 115 10.18 -17.65 -4.51
N ARG A 116 11.14 -18.48 -4.96
CA ARG A 116 11.75 -19.52 -4.12
C ARG A 116 12.77 -18.89 -3.17
N ASP A 117 13.15 -19.61 -2.12
CA ASP A 117 14.21 -19.15 -1.21
C ASP A 117 15.60 -19.12 -1.88
N SER A 118 16.57 -18.51 -1.20
CA SER A 118 17.94 -18.36 -1.69
C SER A 118 18.64 -19.67 -2.04
N ARG A 119 18.35 -20.79 -1.38
CA ARG A 119 19.00 -22.09 -1.70
C ARG A 119 18.63 -22.54 -3.09
N VAL A 120 17.34 -22.50 -3.42
CA VAL A 120 16.84 -22.90 -4.75
C VAL A 120 17.36 -21.97 -5.83
N LYS A 121 17.47 -20.66 -5.55
CA LYS A 121 18.09 -19.68 -6.47
C LYS A 121 19.54 -20.06 -6.83
N ASP A 122 20.28 -20.63 -5.89
CA ASP A 122 21.66 -21.09 -6.09
C ASP A 122 21.78 -22.55 -6.56
N GLY A 123 20.63 -23.20 -6.86
CA GLY A 123 20.53 -24.57 -7.35
C GLY A 123 20.60 -25.66 -6.27
N TYR A 124 20.46 -25.28 -4.99
CA TYR A 124 20.45 -26.18 -3.85
C TYR A 124 19.02 -26.50 -3.38
N TYR A 125 18.83 -27.64 -2.72
CA TYR A 125 17.56 -27.95 -2.06
C TYR A 125 17.27 -26.95 -0.94
N SER A 126 16.03 -26.44 -0.86
CA SER A 126 15.49 -25.86 0.37
C SER A 126 15.60 -26.90 1.50
N SER A 127 15.80 -26.49 2.74
CA SER A 127 16.23 -27.44 3.78
C SER A 127 15.42 -27.37 5.06
N ILE A 128 15.12 -28.56 5.60
CA ILE A 128 14.62 -28.78 6.94
C ILE A 128 15.67 -29.58 7.71
N TYR A 129 16.13 -29.08 8.86
CA TYR A 129 17.06 -29.77 9.75
C TYR A 129 16.34 -30.21 11.02
N LEU A 130 16.63 -31.43 11.47
CA LEU A 130 16.12 -31.95 12.73
C LEU A 130 16.88 -31.32 13.91
N TYR A 131 16.28 -30.32 14.56
CA TYR A 131 16.79 -29.73 15.79
C TYR A 131 16.88 -30.79 16.89
N GLY A 132 17.99 -30.80 17.63
CA GLY A 132 18.23 -31.78 18.70
C GLY A 132 18.92 -33.06 18.24
N SER A 133 19.18 -33.22 16.94
CA SER A 133 19.81 -34.44 16.40
C SER A 133 21.34 -34.38 16.24
N ASP A 134 21.90 -33.17 16.30
CA ASP A 134 23.35 -32.90 16.27
C ASP A 134 23.63 -31.49 16.79
N ALA A 135 24.76 -31.29 17.48
CA ALA A 135 25.17 -30.00 18.01
C ALA A 135 25.17 -28.88 16.96
N CYS A 136 25.49 -29.20 15.70
CA CYS A 136 25.51 -28.21 14.62
C CYS A 136 24.11 -27.58 14.37
N THR A 137 23.02 -28.28 14.70
CA THR A 137 21.64 -27.78 14.56
C THR A 137 21.25 -26.80 15.67
N GLY A 138 22.15 -26.54 16.62
CA GLY A 138 21.93 -25.71 17.80
C GLY A 138 21.66 -26.51 19.07
N SER A 139 21.40 -27.81 18.97
CA SER A 139 21.29 -28.73 20.12
C SER A 139 21.48 -30.19 19.70
N ASN A 140 22.00 -31.00 20.62
CA ASN A 140 22.14 -32.45 20.46
C ASN A 140 21.20 -33.25 21.38
N SER A 141 20.13 -32.62 21.89
CA SER A 141 19.14 -33.28 22.75
C SER A 141 17.94 -33.76 21.91
N PRO A 142 17.69 -35.08 21.81
CA PRO A 142 16.58 -35.62 21.01
C PRO A 142 15.21 -35.39 21.67
N LEU A 143 15.18 -34.82 22.87
CA LEU A 143 13.97 -34.51 23.63
C LEU A 143 13.55 -33.05 23.47
N ASP A 144 14.35 -32.24 22.78
CA ASP A 144 14.00 -30.86 22.54
C ASP A 144 12.73 -30.75 21.70
N SER A 145 11.99 -29.66 21.88
CA SER A 145 10.71 -29.40 21.23
C SER A 145 10.68 -28.03 20.55
N GLY A 146 9.75 -27.84 19.62
CA GLY A 146 9.56 -26.58 18.87
C GLY A 146 10.10 -26.63 17.44
N GLY A 147 9.93 -25.52 16.72
CA GLY A 147 10.49 -25.30 15.39
C GLY A 147 10.48 -23.81 15.04
N TRP A 148 11.45 -23.39 14.25
CA TRP A 148 11.63 -22.00 13.80
C TRP A 148 12.44 -21.96 12.50
N GLN A 149 12.36 -20.86 11.77
CA GLN A 149 13.31 -20.54 10.72
C GLN A 149 14.66 -20.13 11.32
N SER A 150 15.74 -20.76 10.84
CA SER A 150 17.12 -20.50 11.26
C SER A 150 18.05 -20.27 10.07
N SER A 151 19.28 -19.84 10.33
CA SER A 151 20.36 -19.79 9.34
C SER A 151 21.33 -20.93 9.62
N ILE A 152 21.31 -21.95 8.76
CA ILE A 152 22.14 -23.16 8.89
C ILE A 152 22.98 -23.28 7.62
N ASP A 153 24.29 -23.52 7.78
CA ASP A 153 25.23 -23.62 6.66
C ASP A 153 25.16 -22.41 5.69
N GLY A 154 24.93 -21.20 6.23
CA GLY A 154 24.94 -19.94 5.47
C GLY A 154 23.65 -19.59 4.74
N TYR A 155 22.58 -20.39 4.91
CA TYR A 155 21.30 -20.15 4.24
C TYR A 155 20.11 -20.29 5.21
N PRO A 156 18.99 -19.59 4.94
CA PRO A 156 17.72 -19.87 5.61
C PRO A 156 17.34 -21.35 5.51
N ALA A 157 16.84 -21.89 6.60
CA ALA A 157 16.42 -23.27 6.75
C ALA A 157 15.35 -23.38 7.84
N VAL A 158 14.50 -24.40 7.75
CA VAL A 158 13.61 -24.75 8.86
C VAL A 158 14.39 -25.61 9.86
N ALA A 159 14.46 -25.19 11.11
CA ALA A 159 14.93 -26.03 12.21
C ALA A 159 13.70 -26.54 12.97
N ALA A 160 13.46 -27.85 12.93
CA ALA A 160 12.28 -28.45 13.54
C ALA A 160 12.70 -29.61 14.44
N SER A 161 12.19 -29.67 15.66
CA SER A 161 12.42 -30.79 16.58
C SER A 161 11.60 -32.03 16.22
N PHE A 162 11.73 -33.11 16.99
CA PHE A 162 11.00 -34.35 16.73
C PHE A 162 9.48 -34.19 16.79
N TYR A 163 8.95 -33.29 17.63
CA TYR A 163 7.51 -33.14 17.86
C TYR A 163 6.72 -32.70 16.61
N PRO A 164 7.08 -31.57 15.95
CA PRO A 164 6.42 -31.17 14.71
C PRO A 164 6.71 -32.12 13.54
N VAL A 165 7.90 -32.73 13.47
CA VAL A 165 8.21 -33.71 12.42
C VAL A 165 7.35 -34.96 12.58
N TYR A 166 7.25 -35.53 13.79
CA TYR A 166 6.41 -36.70 14.07
C TYR A 166 4.93 -36.42 13.84
N SER A 167 4.48 -35.16 13.85
CA SER A 167 3.09 -34.78 13.54
C SER A 167 2.66 -35.13 12.11
N TYR A 168 3.61 -35.44 11.21
CA TYR A 168 3.33 -35.96 9.87
C TYR A 168 3.18 -37.48 9.81
N ASP A 169 3.55 -38.20 10.85
CA ASP A 169 3.35 -39.65 10.92
C ASP A 169 1.83 -39.96 10.99
N PRO A 170 1.31 -40.87 10.16
CA PRO A 170 -0.09 -41.28 10.23
C PRO A 170 -0.54 -41.78 11.61
N ASN A 171 0.39 -42.37 12.38
CA ASN A 171 0.15 -42.89 13.72
C ASN A 171 0.33 -41.84 14.83
N CYS A 172 0.68 -40.60 14.50
CA CYS A 172 0.84 -39.55 15.48
C CYS A 172 -0.48 -39.31 16.25
N PRO A 173 -0.47 -39.46 17.59
CA PRO A 173 -1.68 -39.34 18.41
C PRO A 173 -1.96 -37.90 18.87
N TYR A 174 -1.12 -36.92 18.51
CA TYR A 174 -1.23 -35.56 19.02
C TYR A 174 -2.51 -34.88 18.50
N GLY A 175 -3.28 -34.29 19.41
CA GLY A 175 -4.52 -33.59 19.07
C GLY A 175 -4.27 -32.32 18.25
N ASP A 176 -3.08 -31.73 18.34
CA ASP A 176 -2.66 -30.51 17.65
C ASP A 176 -1.81 -30.79 16.39
N LYS A 177 -1.70 -32.05 15.94
CA LYS A 177 -0.80 -32.42 14.84
C LYS A 177 -0.99 -31.61 13.56
N VAL A 178 -2.23 -31.24 13.21
CA VAL A 178 -2.52 -30.43 12.01
C VAL A 178 -1.98 -29.01 12.17
N SER A 179 -2.09 -28.42 13.37
CA SER A 179 -1.51 -27.12 13.69
C SER A 179 0.01 -27.17 13.64
N GLN A 180 0.64 -28.24 14.11
CA GLN A 180 2.09 -28.43 14.01
C GLN A 180 2.58 -28.55 12.55
N GLN A 181 1.84 -29.27 11.70
CA GLN A 181 2.12 -29.30 10.26
C GLN A 181 1.98 -27.91 9.63
N GLY A 182 0.97 -27.14 10.04
CA GLY A 182 0.77 -25.77 9.60
C GLY A 182 1.94 -24.86 10.01
N ALA A 183 2.41 -24.98 11.25
CA ALA A 183 3.55 -24.23 11.76
C ALA A 183 4.85 -24.54 10.98
N MET A 184 5.07 -25.80 10.57
CA MET A 184 6.23 -26.12 9.73
C MET A 184 6.19 -25.41 8.36
N ILE A 185 5.01 -25.28 7.76
CA ILE A 185 4.86 -24.53 6.49
C ILE A 185 5.08 -23.02 6.72
N HIS A 186 4.59 -22.46 7.82
CA HIS A 186 4.89 -21.09 8.25
C HIS A 186 6.41 -20.85 8.32
N GLU A 187 7.17 -21.71 8.99
CA GLU A 187 8.63 -21.57 9.05
C GLU A 187 9.31 -21.71 7.68
N GLY A 188 8.77 -22.54 6.79
CA GLY A 188 9.26 -22.62 5.42
C GLY A 188 9.03 -21.32 4.63
N ILE A 189 7.91 -20.63 4.86
CA ILE A 189 7.59 -19.36 4.21
C ILE A 189 8.58 -18.29 4.66
N HIS A 190 8.94 -18.26 5.94
CA HIS A 190 10.00 -17.38 6.45
C HIS A 190 11.29 -17.53 5.64
N ALA A 191 11.67 -18.75 5.21
CA ALA A 191 12.85 -18.94 4.37
C ALA A 191 12.78 -18.24 2.99
N ILE A 192 11.57 -18.08 2.42
CA ILE A 192 11.36 -17.23 1.24
C ILE A 192 11.56 -15.76 1.62
N LEU A 193 10.90 -15.33 2.69
CA LEU A 193 10.75 -13.93 3.10
C LEU A 193 12.05 -13.31 3.62
N THR A 194 12.93 -14.08 4.28
CA THR A 194 14.22 -13.60 4.83
C THR A 194 15.12 -12.95 3.76
N ASN A 195 14.96 -13.33 2.50
CA ASN A 195 15.75 -12.80 1.39
C ASN A 195 15.06 -11.62 0.67
N LEU A 196 13.95 -11.14 1.21
CA LEU A 196 13.20 -9.98 0.73
C LEU A 196 13.40 -8.82 1.72
N GLY A 197 12.70 -7.70 1.47
CA GLY A 197 12.71 -6.52 2.32
C GLY A 197 11.95 -6.69 3.65
N ALA A 198 11.68 -5.56 4.30
CA ALA A 198 10.89 -5.46 5.54
C ALA A 198 11.42 -6.23 6.77
N ALA A 199 12.70 -6.66 6.79
CA ALA A 199 13.29 -7.47 7.87
C ALA A 199 13.12 -6.87 9.28
N HIS A 200 13.12 -5.55 9.40
CA HIS A 200 12.98 -4.82 10.68
C HIS A 200 11.52 -4.54 11.08
N VAL A 201 10.54 -4.91 10.25
CA VAL A 201 9.10 -4.78 10.55
C VAL A 201 8.61 -6.08 11.18
N HIS A 202 8.99 -6.33 12.43
CA HIS A 202 8.83 -7.64 13.09
C HIS A 202 7.39 -8.14 13.11
N TRP A 203 6.40 -7.26 13.30
CA TRP A 203 5.00 -7.69 13.28
C TRP A 203 4.59 -8.22 11.90
N PHE A 204 5.10 -7.63 10.83
CA PHE A 204 4.74 -8.04 9.47
C PHE A 204 5.55 -9.23 8.97
N GLN A 205 6.72 -9.50 9.54
CA GLN A 205 7.39 -10.78 9.33
C GLN A 205 6.43 -11.92 9.69
N GLU A 206 5.73 -11.82 10.82
CA GLU A 206 4.77 -12.84 11.26
C GLU A 206 3.39 -12.70 10.57
N GLY A 207 2.80 -11.50 10.56
CA GLY A 207 1.49 -11.23 9.96
C GLY A 207 1.48 -11.38 8.42
N GLY A 208 2.57 -11.02 7.75
CA GLY A 208 2.74 -11.21 6.31
C GLY A 208 2.98 -12.67 5.92
N ASN A 209 3.68 -13.43 6.75
CA ASN A 209 3.84 -14.87 6.57
C ASN A 209 2.50 -15.61 6.70
N THR A 210 1.79 -15.38 7.81
CA THR A 210 0.46 -15.97 8.02
C THR A 210 -0.52 -15.58 6.92
N TRP A 211 -0.44 -14.37 6.37
CA TRP A 211 -1.21 -13.97 5.18
C TRP A 211 -0.90 -14.86 3.97
N LEU A 212 0.38 -15.08 3.63
CA LEU A 212 0.75 -15.86 2.46
C LEU A 212 0.30 -17.32 2.59
N GLN A 213 0.44 -17.90 3.79
CA GLN A 213 -0.07 -19.24 4.08
C GLN A 213 -1.60 -19.29 3.92
N GLN A 214 -2.31 -18.32 4.48
CA GLN A 214 -3.77 -18.22 4.36
C GLN A 214 -4.19 -18.12 2.88
N GLU A 215 -3.58 -17.24 2.10
CA GLU A 215 -3.87 -17.07 0.68
C GLU A 215 -3.61 -18.34 -0.12
N MET A 216 -2.52 -19.06 0.17
CA MET A 216 -2.24 -20.36 -0.43
C MET A 216 -3.39 -21.34 -0.18
N GLU A 217 -3.83 -21.50 1.08
CA GLU A 217 -4.85 -22.47 1.43
C GLU A 217 -6.23 -22.10 0.84
N VAL A 218 -6.64 -20.83 0.92
CA VAL A 218 -7.97 -20.45 0.43
C VAL A 218 -8.09 -20.36 -1.08
N ARG A 219 -7.03 -19.98 -1.81
CA ARG A 219 -7.06 -19.92 -3.29
C ARG A 219 -7.03 -21.31 -3.94
N ARG A 220 -6.58 -22.33 -3.21
CA ARG A 220 -6.73 -23.73 -3.61
C ARG A 220 -8.15 -24.24 -3.42
N SER A 221 -8.90 -23.62 -2.51
CA SER A 221 -10.27 -24.01 -2.24
C SER A 221 -11.20 -23.48 -3.33
N THR A 222 -12.26 -24.23 -3.63
CA THR A 222 -13.40 -23.74 -4.42
C THR A 222 -14.46 -23.10 -3.53
N ALA A 223 -14.10 -22.68 -2.32
CA ALA A 223 -15.04 -22.26 -1.31
C ALA A 223 -15.71 -20.92 -1.67
N THR A 224 -17.03 -20.88 -1.48
CA THR A 224 -17.84 -19.67 -1.66
C THR A 224 -17.72 -18.72 -0.47
N GLN A 225 -17.38 -19.25 0.70
CA GLN A 225 -17.02 -18.53 1.93
C GLN A 225 -15.69 -19.08 2.47
N TYR A 226 -14.84 -18.20 2.99
CA TYR A 226 -13.54 -18.59 3.55
C TYR A 226 -13.65 -18.79 5.06
N SER A 227 -12.83 -19.71 5.57
CA SER A 227 -12.73 -20.05 6.99
C SER A 227 -11.28 -20.41 7.32
N GLY A 228 -10.94 -20.50 8.60
CA GLY A 228 -9.58 -20.83 9.02
C GLY A 228 -8.61 -19.66 8.90
N MET A 229 -9.09 -18.43 9.17
CA MET A 229 -8.23 -17.23 9.26
C MET A 229 -7.23 -17.33 10.43
N GLY A 230 -7.46 -18.27 11.35
CA GLY A 230 -6.60 -18.49 12.50
C GLY A 230 -6.98 -17.58 13.67
N PHE A 231 -6.94 -18.14 14.87
CA PHE A 231 -7.35 -17.44 16.10
C PHE A 231 -6.59 -16.13 16.34
N LEU A 232 -5.33 -16.03 15.90
CA LEU A 232 -4.46 -14.89 16.16
C LEU A 232 -4.94 -13.57 15.50
N ASN A 233 -5.83 -13.66 14.51
CA ASN A 233 -6.49 -12.49 13.93
C ASN A 233 -7.51 -11.82 14.86
N VAL A 234 -7.95 -12.49 15.92
CA VAL A 234 -9.02 -11.97 16.78
C VAL A 234 -8.62 -10.69 17.53
N GLY A 235 -7.32 -10.52 17.81
CA GLY A 235 -6.81 -9.32 18.47
C GLY A 235 -7.15 -8.03 17.71
N ASN A 236 -6.95 -8.03 16.39
CA ASN A 236 -7.24 -6.88 15.53
C ASN A 236 -8.75 -6.59 15.44
N LEU A 237 -9.60 -7.60 15.57
CA LEU A 237 -11.07 -7.46 15.54
C LEU A 237 -11.61 -6.90 16.86
N MET A 238 -11.17 -7.47 17.98
CA MET A 238 -11.72 -7.17 19.28
C MET A 238 -11.15 -5.90 19.90
N ALA A 239 -9.93 -5.50 19.51
CA ALA A 239 -9.26 -4.31 20.03
C ALA A 239 -8.86 -3.36 18.89
N PRO A 240 -9.82 -2.77 18.14
CA PRO A 240 -9.52 -1.90 17.00
C PRO A 240 -8.74 -0.64 17.39
N PHE A 241 -8.68 -0.29 18.68
CA PHE A 241 -7.91 0.83 19.20
C PHE A 241 -6.40 0.59 19.17
N VAL A 242 -5.99 -0.68 19.08
CA VAL A 242 -4.60 -1.08 18.84
C VAL A 242 -4.19 -0.67 17.42
N PRO A 243 -3.03 -0.03 17.23
CA PRO A 243 -2.45 0.32 15.94
C PRO A 243 -2.39 -0.85 14.95
N ILE A 244 -2.39 -0.54 13.66
CA ILE A 244 -2.21 -1.54 12.59
C ILE A 244 -0.82 -2.18 12.72
N GLU A 245 0.20 -1.35 12.90
CA GLU A 245 1.60 -1.77 12.98
C GLU A 245 2.03 -1.98 14.43
N SER A 246 1.52 -3.04 15.07
CA SER A 246 1.81 -3.30 16.49
C SER A 246 2.25 -4.75 16.71
N TYR A 247 3.42 -4.91 17.34
CA TYR A 247 3.88 -6.21 17.84
C TYR A 247 3.35 -6.44 19.26
N SER A 248 2.74 -7.59 19.53
CA SER A 248 2.12 -7.92 20.82
C SER A 248 1.01 -6.96 21.33
N GLY A 249 0.52 -6.06 20.47
CA GLY A 249 -0.72 -5.30 20.68
C GLY A 249 -0.71 -4.37 21.90
N TRP A 250 -1.54 -4.67 22.89
CA TRP A 250 -1.79 -3.81 24.07
C TRP A 250 -1.05 -4.30 25.32
N LEU A 251 -0.09 -3.50 25.79
CA LEU A 251 0.87 -3.82 26.85
C LEU A 251 0.33 -3.51 28.25
N LEU A 252 0.79 -4.24 29.26
CA LEU A 252 0.16 -4.23 30.60
C LEU A 252 0.11 -2.84 31.26
N ASP A 253 1.04 -1.94 30.92
CA ASP A 253 1.08 -0.55 31.37
C ASP A 253 0.05 0.37 30.70
N GLY A 254 -0.64 -0.11 29.67
CA GLY A 254 -1.62 0.62 28.88
C GLY A 254 -1.11 1.06 27.51
N SER A 255 0.20 1.06 27.29
CA SER A 255 0.81 1.44 26.01
C SER A 255 0.64 0.35 24.94
N PHE A 256 1.07 0.66 23.71
CA PHE A 256 1.09 -0.30 22.60
C PHE A 256 2.51 -0.79 22.32
N GLY A 257 2.64 -2.02 21.84
CA GLY A 257 3.91 -2.50 21.31
C GLY A 257 4.17 -1.87 19.94
N GLY A 258 5.41 -1.43 19.72
CA GLY A 258 5.82 -0.83 18.45
C GLY A 258 5.94 -1.86 17.31
N PRO A 259 6.13 -1.41 16.06
CA PRO A 259 6.18 -2.32 14.91
C PRO A 259 7.38 -3.27 14.93
N GLY A 260 8.47 -2.89 15.61
CA GLY A 260 9.70 -3.66 15.82
C GLY A 260 9.77 -4.36 17.18
N ALA A 261 8.65 -4.55 17.88
CA ALA A 261 8.57 -5.09 19.25
C ALA A 261 9.07 -4.14 20.35
N GLU A 262 9.13 -2.84 20.07
CA GLU A 262 9.47 -1.83 21.07
C GLU A 262 8.47 -1.84 22.23
N GLY A 263 8.98 -1.84 23.47
CA GLY A 263 8.18 -1.88 24.70
C GLY A 263 7.69 -3.27 25.13
N VAL A 264 7.85 -4.29 24.29
CA VAL A 264 7.33 -5.65 24.56
C VAL A 264 8.19 -6.40 25.58
N ASP A 265 9.52 -6.31 25.46
CA ASP A 265 10.44 -6.95 26.40
C ASP A 265 10.43 -6.22 27.75
N ALA A 266 10.06 -6.95 28.81
CA ALA A 266 10.12 -6.49 30.19
C ALA A 266 11.16 -7.25 31.04
N GLY A 267 12.07 -7.98 30.37
CA GLY A 267 13.04 -8.88 30.98
C GLY A 267 12.68 -10.35 30.78
N GLN A 268 13.70 -11.19 30.94
CA GLN A 268 13.58 -12.63 30.68
C GLN A 268 12.49 -13.28 31.54
N GLY A 269 11.53 -13.92 30.87
CA GLY A 269 10.45 -14.67 31.54
C GLY A 269 9.45 -13.77 32.25
N ILE A 270 9.27 -12.52 31.81
CA ILE A 270 8.26 -11.59 32.34
C ILE A 270 7.25 -11.22 31.22
N CYS A 271 5.96 -11.40 31.47
CA CYS A 271 4.89 -11.09 30.53
C CYS A 271 4.56 -9.60 30.56
N ASN A 272 4.60 -8.92 29.41
CA ASN A 272 4.21 -7.50 29.31
C ASN A 272 3.02 -7.23 28.38
N TRP A 273 2.25 -8.25 28.02
CA TRP A 273 1.08 -8.10 27.17
C TRP A 273 -0.16 -8.76 27.76
N ARG A 274 -1.31 -8.32 27.28
CA ARG A 274 -2.60 -8.90 27.68
C ARG A 274 -2.86 -10.21 26.94
N LYS A 275 -3.54 -11.14 27.63
CA LYS A 275 -3.99 -12.42 27.06
C LYS A 275 -4.63 -12.20 25.71
N THR A 276 -4.31 -13.06 24.74
CA THR A 276 -4.79 -12.99 23.33
C THR A 276 -4.20 -11.82 22.53
N LEU A 277 -3.96 -10.65 23.13
CA LEU A 277 -3.42 -9.47 22.42
C LEU A 277 -1.93 -9.57 22.12
N GLY A 278 -1.18 -10.42 22.84
CA GLY A 278 0.18 -10.82 22.43
C GLY A 278 0.22 -11.43 21.02
N GLY A 279 -0.88 -12.07 20.59
CA GLY A 279 -1.02 -12.67 19.28
C GLY A 279 -1.18 -11.69 18.12
N VAL A 280 -1.38 -10.39 18.37
CA VAL A 280 -1.64 -9.37 17.31
C VAL A 280 -0.53 -9.34 16.25
N GLN A 281 0.71 -9.65 16.63
CA GLN A 281 1.84 -9.73 15.69
C GLN A 281 1.63 -10.78 14.59
N TYR A 282 0.84 -11.81 14.83
CA TYR A 282 0.50 -12.84 13.83
C TYR A 282 -0.80 -12.53 13.08
N GLY A 283 -1.47 -11.41 13.40
CA GLY A 283 -2.68 -10.98 12.74
C GLY A 283 -2.41 -10.56 11.30
N ASN A 284 -3.16 -11.12 10.37
CA ASN A 284 -3.05 -10.88 8.93
C ASN A 284 -4.23 -10.09 8.33
N LEU A 285 -5.14 -9.56 9.16
CA LEU A 285 -6.33 -8.84 8.70
C LEU A 285 -6.01 -7.59 7.87
N PHE A 286 -4.96 -6.84 8.21
CA PHE A 286 -4.53 -5.71 7.40
C PHE A 286 -3.93 -6.13 6.05
N PRO A 287 -2.96 -7.08 5.98
CA PRO A 287 -2.54 -7.68 4.71
C PRO A 287 -3.71 -8.23 3.86
N THR A 288 -4.68 -8.89 4.50
CA THR A 288 -5.89 -9.41 3.84
C THR A 288 -6.72 -8.29 3.23
N PHE A 289 -6.93 -7.20 3.98
CA PHE A 289 -7.60 -6.00 3.48
C PHE A 289 -6.87 -5.42 2.26
N LEU A 290 -5.54 -5.28 2.33
CA LEU A 290 -4.74 -4.76 1.22
C LEU A 290 -4.93 -5.60 -0.05
N GLY A 291 -4.80 -6.93 0.06
CA GLY A 291 -4.96 -7.85 -1.07
C GLY A 291 -6.37 -7.86 -1.68
N LEU A 292 -7.42 -7.63 -0.89
CA LEU A 292 -8.81 -7.68 -1.34
C LEU A 292 -9.35 -6.35 -1.86
N TRP A 293 -8.95 -5.24 -1.24
CA TRP A 293 -9.57 -3.94 -1.42
C TRP A 293 -8.66 -2.92 -2.10
N VAL A 294 -7.35 -2.99 -1.86
CA VAL A 294 -6.37 -2.05 -2.41
C VAL A 294 -5.82 -2.56 -3.74
N ALA A 295 -5.05 -3.64 -3.71
CA ALA A 295 -4.53 -4.30 -4.89
C ALA A 295 -4.10 -5.72 -4.54
N GLU A 296 -4.30 -6.67 -5.45
CA GLU A 296 -3.85 -8.06 -5.25
C GLU A 296 -2.33 -8.14 -4.98
N GLY A 297 -1.55 -7.30 -5.67
CA GLY A 297 -0.10 -7.18 -5.50
C GLY A 297 0.37 -6.31 -4.33
N ALA A 298 -0.52 -5.77 -3.48
CA ALA A 298 -0.14 -4.86 -2.39
C ALA A 298 0.77 -5.50 -1.35
N VAL A 299 0.52 -6.77 -0.98
CA VAL A 299 1.37 -7.47 -0.02
C VAL A 299 2.75 -7.82 -0.63
N PRO A 300 2.83 -8.42 -1.84
CA PRO A 300 4.11 -8.56 -2.54
C PRO A 300 4.90 -7.24 -2.67
N TRP A 301 4.21 -6.12 -2.93
CA TRP A 301 4.83 -4.80 -3.05
C TRP A 301 5.56 -4.40 -1.77
N ILE A 302 4.96 -4.62 -0.60
CA ILE A 302 5.58 -4.33 0.70
C ILE A 302 6.94 -5.02 0.83
N TRP A 303 7.01 -6.30 0.46
CA TRP A 303 8.23 -7.10 0.57
C TRP A 303 9.37 -6.67 -0.34
N VAL A 304 9.09 -6.06 -1.50
CA VAL A 304 10.15 -5.59 -2.41
C VAL A 304 10.49 -4.11 -2.23
N SER A 305 9.60 -3.37 -1.59
CA SER A 305 9.64 -1.91 -1.53
C SER A 305 10.22 -1.37 -0.23
N ILE A 306 10.25 -2.15 0.84
CA ILE A 306 10.78 -1.70 2.15
C ILE A 306 12.22 -2.16 2.34
N PRO A 307 13.18 -1.29 2.71
CA PRO A 307 13.06 0.13 3.12
C PRO A 307 13.26 1.14 1.98
N ASN A 308 13.20 0.71 0.72
CA ASN A 308 13.62 1.48 -0.47
C ASN A 308 12.88 2.81 -0.69
N TYR A 309 11.84 3.13 0.08
CA TYR A 309 11.03 4.35 -0.05
C TYR A 309 11.25 5.42 1.05
N ASN A 310 12.39 5.46 1.76
CA ASN A 310 12.64 6.45 2.85
C ASN A 310 11.64 6.41 4.03
N GLY A 311 10.74 5.42 4.09
CA GLY A 311 9.90 5.12 5.24
C GLY A 311 10.53 3.98 6.05
N GLN A 312 10.47 4.09 7.38
CA GLN A 312 10.99 3.03 8.25
C GLN A 312 9.98 1.88 8.35
N TYR A 313 8.68 2.15 8.42
CA TYR A 313 7.66 1.09 8.56
C TYR A 313 6.73 1.04 7.33
N ILE A 314 5.75 0.13 7.32
CA ILE A 314 4.93 -0.17 6.12
C ILE A 314 4.09 1.02 5.73
N LEU A 315 3.35 1.60 6.68
CA LEU A 315 2.45 2.71 6.35
C LEU A 315 3.22 3.96 5.91
N GLU A 316 4.38 4.24 6.51
CA GLU A 316 5.29 5.30 6.07
C GLU A 316 5.84 5.05 4.66
N SER A 317 6.25 3.82 4.37
CA SER A 317 6.78 3.43 3.05
C SER A 317 5.70 3.51 1.97
N MET A 318 4.48 3.07 2.29
CA MET A 318 3.32 3.28 1.43
C MET A 318 3.09 4.79 1.20
N ALA A 319 3.15 5.61 2.25
CA ALA A 319 2.90 7.03 2.14
C ALA A 319 3.96 7.73 1.28
N ALA A 320 5.21 7.29 1.32
CA ALA A 320 6.25 7.78 0.42
C ALA A 320 6.03 7.39 -1.05
N ALA A 321 5.43 6.22 -1.31
CA ALA A 321 5.18 5.74 -2.66
C ALA A 321 3.93 6.34 -3.32
N ILE A 322 2.84 6.45 -2.55
CA ILE A 322 1.51 6.82 -3.05
C ILE A 322 0.95 8.13 -2.46
N GLY A 323 1.60 8.68 -1.44
CA GLY A 323 1.23 9.93 -0.79
C GLY A 323 0.45 9.73 0.52
N GLY A 324 0.69 10.62 1.48
CA GLY A 324 0.10 10.52 2.82
C GLY A 324 -1.42 10.57 2.85
N SER A 325 -2.07 11.36 1.98
CA SER A 325 -3.54 11.42 1.90
C SER A 325 -4.15 10.08 1.53
N GLU A 326 -3.51 9.35 0.61
CA GLU A 326 -4.00 8.07 0.13
C GLU A 326 -3.82 6.98 1.21
N VAL A 327 -2.69 6.96 1.92
CA VAL A 327 -2.50 6.07 3.07
C VAL A 327 -3.48 6.36 4.20
N ARG A 328 -3.77 7.63 4.50
CA ARG A 328 -4.80 7.99 5.50
C ARG A 328 -6.18 7.48 5.09
N SER A 329 -6.51 7.48 3.80
CA SER A 329 -7.74 6.87 3.26
C SER A 329 -7.73 5.34 3.45
N ILE A 330 -6.62 4.66 3.14
CA ILE A 330 -6.46 3.21 3.33
C ILE A 330 -6.67 2.83 4.81
N ILE A 331 -6.09 3.60 5.74
CA ILE A 331 -6.26 3.38 7.19
C ILE A 331 -7.74 3.57 7.57
N MET A 332 -8.39 4.62 7.09
CA MET A 332 -9.79 4.88 7.39
C MET A 332 -10.71 3.79 6.85
N GLU A 333 -10.50 3.35 5.60
CA GLU A 333 -11.27 2.28 4.97
C GLU A 333 -11.11 0.96 5.71
N TYR A 334 -9.87 0.59 6.05
CA TYR A 334 -9.60 -0.62 6.81
C TYR A 334 -10.38 -0.64 8.13
N ARG A 335 -10.34 0.45 8.89
CA ARG A 335 -11.02 0.54 10.19
C ARG A 335 -12.54 0.53 10.05
N ALA A 336 -13.07 1.17 9.01
CA ALA A 336 -14.50 1.15 8.73
C ALA A 336 -15.00 -0.24 8.31
N LYS A 337 -14.24 -0.92 7.44
CA LYS A 337 -14.57 -2.26 6.98
C LYS A 337 -14.44 -3.30 8.08
N LEU A 338 -13.45 -3.18 8.97
CA LEU A 338 -13.38 -3.99 10.19
C LEU A 338 -14.65 -3.85 11.03
N ALA A 339 -15.11 -2.61 11.28
CA ALA A 339 -16.30 -2.37 12.08
C ALA A 339 -17.59 -2.97 11.47
N MET A 340 -17.67 -3.02 10.14
CA MET A 340 -18.83 -3.56 9.41
C MET A 340 -18.70 -5.05 9.04
N LEU A 341 -17.62 -5.72 9.45
CA LEU A 341 -17.23 -7.05 8.97
C LEU A 341 -17.30 -7.13 7.43
N ASP A 342 -16.72 -6.16 6.75
CA ASP A 342 -16.71 -6.01 5.29
C ASP A 342 -15.39 -6.51 4.71
N MET A 343 -15.24 -7.84 4.68
CA MET A 343 -14.03 -8.51 4.18
C MET A 343 -14.35 -9.58 3.15
N LYS A 344 -15.38 -9.34 2.33
CA LYS A 344 -15.86 -10.26 1.28
C LYS A 344 -16.11 -11.66 1.87
N LYS A 345 -15.51 -12.70 1.29
CA LYS A 345 -15.64 -14.10 1.71
C LYS A 345 -15.11 -14.41 3.12
N TRP A 346 -14.36 -13.49 3.75
CA TRP A 346 -13.88 -13.66 5.13
C TRP A 346 -14.83 -13.15 6.21
N SER A 347 -15.91 -12.47 5.81
CA SER A 347 -16.76 -11.74 6.75
C SER A 347 -17.38 -12.65 7.82
N GLU A 348 -17.83 -13.85 7.45
CA GLU A 348 -18.39 -14.84 8.40
C GLU A 348 -17.34 -15.38 9.37
N GLU A 349 -16.10 -15.60 8.92
CA GLU A 349 -15.01 -16.03 9.78
C GLU A 349 -14.64 -14.95 10.81
N MET A 350 -14.64 -13.67 10.41
CA MET A 350 -14.44 -12.56 11.35
C MET A 350 -15.53 -12.52 12.43
N ARG A 351 -16.80 -12.74 12.05
CA ARG A 351 -17.89 -12.88 13.02
C ARG A 351 -17.63 -14.04 13.97
N SER A 352 -17.26 -15.20 13.45
CA SER A 352 -16.97 -16.41 14.24
C SER A 352 -15.89 -16.14 15.29
N LEU A 353 -14.77 -15.52 14.89
CA LEU A 353 -13.67 -15.15 15.78
C LEU A 353 -14.12 -14.19 16.89
N LEU A 354 -14.85 -13.13 16.54
CA LEU A 354 -15.41 -12.20 17.54
C LEU A 354 -16.34 -12.91 18.52
N ASN A 355 -17.22 -13.77 18.01
CA ASN A 355 -18.20 -14.48 18.83
C ASN A 355 -17.60 -15.39 19.89
N GLN A 356 -16.40 -15.92 19.64
CA GLN A 356 -15.65 -16.74 20.58
C GLN A 356 -15.02 -15.94 21.73
N GLN A 357 -14.81 -14.62 21.56
CA GLN A 357 -14.06 -13.80 22.53
C GLN A 357 -14.89 -12.73 23.24
N VAL A 358 -15.88 -12.12 22.56
CA VAL A 358 -16.66 -11.00 23.13
C VAL A 358 -17.40 -11.43 24.40
N GLY A 359 -17.29 -10.61 25.44
CA GLY A 359 -17.77 -10.89 26.80
C GLY A 359 -16.74 -11.60 27.70
N GLY A 360 -15.63 -12.08 27.14
CA GLY A 360 -14.50 -12.61 27.91
C GLY A 360 -13.80 -11.55 28.76
N SER A 361 -13.06 -11.97 29.79
CA SER A 361 -12.24 -11.09 30.61
C SER A 361 -10.76 -11.32 30.32
N ILE A 362 -10.05 -10.25 29.97
CA ILE A 362 -8.63 -10.28 29.63
C ILE A 362 -7.82 -9.48 30.65
N GLY A 363 -6.79 -10.12 31.19
CA GLY A 363 -5.73 -9.52 31.99
C GLY A 363 -4.37 -9.89 31.43
N CYS A 364 -3.36 -10.01 32.30
CA CYS A 364 -2.05 -10.54 31.94
C CYS A 364 -2.15 -11.97 31.39
N GLU A 365 -1.36 -12.29 30.34
CA GLU A 365 -1.46 -13.60 29.69
C GLU A 365 -0.91 -14.74 30.55
N TRP A 366 0.25 -14.53 31.17
CA TRP A 366 0.91 -15.53 32.01
C TRP A 366 1.80 -14.85 33.05
N THR A 367 2.13 -15.56 34.13
CA THR A 367 2.92 -15.01 35.25
C THR A 367 4.38 -15.47 35.19
N PRO A 368 5.34 -14.65 35.64
CA PRO A 368 5.18 -13.33 36.26
C PRO A 368 4.81 -12.22 35.27
N CYS A 369 3.97 -11.28 35.71
CA CYS A 369 3.54 -10.12 34.93
C CYS A 369 4.45 -8.91 35.20
N ALA A 370 4.74 -8.11 34.18
CA ALA A 370 5.53 -6.89 34.28
C ALA A 370 4.87 -5.81 35.15
N VAL A 371 3.53 -5.83 35.21
CA VAL A 371 2.73 -4.90 36.00
C VAL A 371 1.89 -5.69 37.01
N ASN A 372 1.93 -5.27 38.27
CA ASN A 372 1.09 -5.83 39.33
C ASN A 372 -0.36 -5.32 39.21
N ASN A 373 -1.34 -6.16 39.52
CA ASN A 373 -2.76 -5.79 39.57
C ASN A 373 -3.30 -5.16 38.27
N VAL A 374 -2.93 -5.72 37.11
CA VAL A 374 -3.47 -5.29 35.81
C VAL A 374 -4.98 -5.35 35.84
N ALA A 375 -5.63 -4.21 35.63
CA ALA A 375 -7.07 -4.13 35.60
C ALA A 375 -7.62 -4.94 34.42
N SER A 376 -8.53 -5.88 34.72
CA SER A 376 -9.21 -6.67 33.70
C SER A 376 -9.96 -5.78 32.71
N TRP A 377 -10.00 -6.23 31.47
CA TRP A 377 -10.79 -5.64 30.40
C TRP A 377 -11.80 -6.65 29.89
N THR A 378 -13.07 -6.25 29.82
CA THR A 378 -14.13 -7.07 29.21
C THR A 378 -14.10 -6.87 27.71
N VAL A 379 -13.90 -7.95 26.97
CA VAL A 379 -13.70 -7.92 25.53
C VAL A 379 -14.95 -7.42 24.82
N THR A 380 -14.77 -6.37 24.03
CA THR A 380 -15.74 -5.85 23.07
C THR A 380 -15.02 -5.07 21.97
N PRO A 381 -15.46 -5.17 20.69
CA PRO A 381 -14.93 -4.31 19.62
C PRO A 381 -15.37 -2.85 19.76
N TYR A 382 -16.26 -2.54 20.71
CA TYR A 382 -16.84 -1.21 20.90
C TYR A 382 -16.20 -0.50 22.09
N VAL A 383 -15.97 0.80 21.98
CA VAL A 383 -15.44 1.60 23.10
C VAL A 383 -16.54 1.90 24.12
N VAL A 384 -16.21 1.76 25.40
CA VAL A 384 -17.08 2.20 26.50
C VAL A 384 -17.00 3.71 26.60
N THR A 385 -18.15 4.39 26.67
CA THR A 385 -18.23 5.84 26.78
C THR A 385 -19.01 6.27 28.01
N THR A 386 -18.66 7.43 28.57
CA THR A 386 -19.53 8.21 29.45
C THR A 386 -20.30 9.23 28.61
N GLU A 387 -21.53 9.57 29.03
CA GLU A 387 -22.38 10.52 28.31
C GLU A 387 -22.71 11.69 29.23
N SER A 388 -22.62 12.91 28.70
CA SER A 388 -23.09 14.12 29.36
C SER A 388 -23.59 15.12 28.33
N ASN A 389 -24.86 15.50 28.42
CA ASN A 389 -25.51 16.50 27.57
C ASN A 389 -25.36 16.24 26.06
N GLY A 390 -25.51 14.98 25.64
CA GLY A 390 -25.37 14.54 24.25
C GLY A 390 -23.92 14.44 23.76
N VAL A 391 -22.94 14.54 24.65
CA VAL A 391 -21.51 14.38 24.34
C VAL A 391 -20.99 13.09 24.97
N LEU A 392 -20.43 12.22 24.13
CA LEU A 392 -19.79 10.98 24.53
C LEU A 392 -18.28 11.20 24.73
N THR A 393 -17.76 10.76 25.86
CA THR A 393 -16.33 10.73 26.16
C THR A 393 -15.87 9.27 26.31
N PRO A 394 -14.89 8.81 25.51
CA PRO A 394 -14.41 7.43 25.55
C PRO A 394 -13.64 7.11 26.84
N GLU A 395 -13.61 5.83 27.20
CA GLU A 395 -12.72 5.31 28.23
C GLU A 395 -11.26 5.53 27.81
N ALA A 396 -10.49 6.23 28.64
CA ALA A 396 -9.11 6.63 28.32
C ALA A 396 -8.16 5.46 28.01
N ARG A 397 -8.37 4.27 28.60
CA ARG A 397 -7.51 3.10 28.37
C ARG A 397 -7.59 2.55 26.94
N THR A 398 -8.70 2.80 26.26
CA THR A 398 -9.01 2.24 24.94
C THR A 398 -9.15 3.31 23.87
N THR A 399 -8.75 4.55 24.14
CA THR A 399 -8.65 5.57 23.09
C THR A 399 -7.59 5.17 22.06
N PRO A 400 -7.78 5.52 20.76
CA PRO A 400 -6.93 5.04 19.68
C PRO A 400 -5.44 5.37 19.84
N GLY A 401 -4.56 4.43 19.51
CA GLY A 401 -3.16 4.72 19.17
C GLY A 401 -3.02 5.31 17.76
N TRP A 402 -1.79 5.45 17.25
CA TRP A 402 -1.55 5.77 15.83
C TRP A 402 -2.16 4.70 14.95
N SER A 403 -2.78 5.05 13.83
CA SER A 403 -3.55 4.15 12.94
C SER A 403 -4.69 3.36 13.62
N GLY A 404 -4.95 3.55 14.92
CA GLY A 404 -5.97 2.87 15.73
C GLY A 404 -7.37 3.45 15.53
N ALA A 405 -8.40 2.74 15.98
CA ALA A 405 -9.77 3.22 15.94
C ALA A 405 -10.64 2.85 17.13
N ASN A 406 -11.69 3.62 17.34
CA ASN A 406 -12.79 3.32 18.25
C ASN A 406 -14.08 3.19 17.44
N VAL A 407 -14.93 2.25 17.85
CA VAL A 407 -16.24 2.04 17.27
C VAL A 407 -17.29 2.25 18.35
N ILE A 408 -18.26 3.12 18.11
CA ILE A 408 -19.35 3.41 19.05
C ILE A 408 -20.68 3.06 18.38
N PRO A 409 -21.41 2.04 18.85
CA PRO A 409 -22.76 1.77 18.38
C PRO A 409 -23.75 2.80 18.95
N LEU A 410 -24.64 3.32 18.11
CA LEU A 410 -25.59 4.38 18.42
C LEU A 410 -27.00 3.98 17.95
N THR A 411 -27.99 4.12 18.83
CA THR A 411 -29.39 3.85 18.48
C THR A 411 -30.00 5.02 17.74
N ILE A 412 -30.78 4.73 16.70
CA ILE A 412 -31.36 5.74 15.82
C ILE A 412 -32.76 6.14 16.33
N ASN A 413 -33.14 7.41 16.18
CA ASN A 413 -34.51 7.87 16.44
C ASN A 413 -35.50 7.17 15.48
N SER A 414 -36.67 6.79 16.00
CA SER A 414 -37.73 6.22 15.16
C SER A 414 -38.09 7.18 14.01
N GLY A 415 -38.01 6.69 12.77
CA GLY A 415 -38.33 7.46 11.57
C GLY A 415 -37.25 8.46 11.13
N ALA A 416 -36.06 8.43 11.73
CA ALA A 416 -34.95 9.25 11.24
C ALA A 416 -34.59 8.87 9.80
N THR A 417 -34.37 9.87 8.96
CA THR A 417 -33.88 9.72 7.58
C THR A 417 -32.43 10.14 7.43
N GLN A 418 -31.83 10.69 8.48
CA GLN A 418 -30.47 11.21 8.50
C GLN A 418 -29.90 11.14 9.92
N VAL A 419 -28.60 10.88 10.01
CA VAL A 419 -27.80 10.96 11.24
C VAL A 419 -26.72 12.02 11.08
N LYS A 420 -26.47 12.78 12.15
CA LYS A 420 -25.43 13.82 12.22
C LYS A 420 -24.66 13.72 13.53
N LEU A 421 -23.34 13.73 13.42
CA LEU A 421 -22.40 13.65 14.56
C LEU A 421 -21.27 14.66 14.39
N SER A 422 -20.78 15.23 15.49
CA SER A 422 -19.58 16.09 15.48
C SER A 422 -18.46 15.47 16.28
N LEU A 423 -17.26 15.43 15.68
CA LEU A 423 -16.02 15.13 16.38
C LEU A 423 -15.51 16.41 17.05
N GLN A 424 -15.11 16.30 18.31
CA GLN A 424 -14.67 17.43 19.13
C GLN A 424 -13.43 17.05 19.93
N ASN A 425 -12.65 18.06 20.34
CA ASN A 425 -11.42 17.90 21.11
C ASN A 425 -10.45 16.86 20.50
N ALA A 426 -10.41 16.78 19.17
CA ALA A 426 -9.63 15.82 18.42
C ALA A 426 -8.49 16.50 17.64
N SER A 427 -7.37 15.80 17.45
CA SER A 427 -6.27 16.27 16.58
C SER A 427 -6.70 16.27 15.11
N THR A 428 -5.95 16.95 14.25
CA THR A 428 -6.21 16.98 12.80
C THR A 428 -6.11 15.62 12.11
N SER A 429 -5.43 14.67 12.74
CA SER A 429 -5.27 13.30 12.26
C SER A 429 -6.42 12.36 12.62
N MET A 430 -7.28 12.76 13.57
CA MET A 430 -8.45 12.01 13.97
C MET A 430 -9.56 12.20 12.94
N GLY A 431 -10.03 11.08 12.38
CA GLY A 431 -11.15 11.00 11.47
C GLY A 431 -12.41 10.47 12.14
N LEU A 432 -13.58 10.86 11.64
CA LEU A 432 -14.88 10.32 12.00
C LEU A 432 -15.65 9.92 10.74
N GLN A 433 -16.26 8.73 10.78
CA GLN A 433 -17.21 8.26 9.78
C GLN A 433 -18.40 7.59 10.47
N ILE A 434 -19.58 7.73 9.88
CA ILE A 434 -20.77 6.95 10.25
C ILE A 434 -20.87 5.78 9.30
N ALA A 435 -21.12 4.59 9.81
CA ALA A 435 -21.43 3.43 8.98
C ALA A 435 -22.59 2.61 9.56
N TYR A 436 -23.25 1.83 8.71
CA TYR A 436 -24.20 0.81 9.15
C TYR A 436 -24.31 -0.32 8.12
N ARG A 437 -24.73 -1.51 8.58
CA ARG A 437 -25.20 -2.58 7.70
C ARG A 437 -26.68 -2.41 7.43
N ALA A 438 -27.06 -2.32 6.17
CA ALA A 438 -28.45 -2.29 5.75
C ALA A 438 -29.09 -3.68 5.91
N THR A 439 -30.43 -3.75 6.01
CA THR A 439 -31.16 -5.03 6.14
C THR A 439 -30.96 -5.99 4.98
N ASP A 440 -30.61 -5.47 3.79
CA ASP A 440 -30.23 -6.26 2.62
C ASP A 440 -28.77 -6.72 2.63
N GLY A 441 -28.03 -6.40 3.70
CA GLY A 441 -26.63 -6.75 3.88
C GLY A 441 -25.63 -5.72 3.36
N THR A 442 -26.04 -4.72 2.57
CA THR A 442 -25.10 -3.71 2.03
C THR A 442 -24.45 -2.90 3.16
N PRO A 443 -23.12 -2.73 3.20
CA PRO A 443 -22.49 -1.79 4.11
C PRO A 443 -22.62 -0.37 3.54
N ILE A 444 -23.05 0.58 4.35
CA ILE A 444 -23.20 1.98 3.98
C ILE A 444 -22.26 2.81 4.84
N TYR A 445 -21.47 3.66 4.21
CA TYR A 445 -20.48 4.53 4.85
C TYR A 445 -20.79 6.00 4.54
N SER A 446 -20.51 6.92 5.46
CA SER A 446 -20.50 8.35 5.18
C SER A 446 -19.15 8.79 4.61
N THR A 447 -19.05 10.01 4.09
CA THR A 447 -17.73 10.60 3.79
C THR A 447 -16.93 10.76 5.10
N PRO A 448 -15.65 10.36 5.17
CA PRO A 448 -14.81 10.65 6.32
C PRO A 448 -14.61 12.15 6.50
N ILE A 449 -14.66 12.63 7.74
CA ILE A 449 -14.25 13.99 8.12
C ILE A 449 -13.08 13.93 9.11
N PHE A 450 -12.27 14.98 9.18
CA PHE A 450 -11.06 15.01 10.02
C PHE A 450 -11.05 16.20 10.99
N GLY A 451 -10.42 16.04 12.14
CA GLY A 451 -10.36 17.05 13.19
C GLY A 451 -11.73 17.41 13.76
N ASN A 452 -11.85 18.61 14.30
CA ASN A 452 -13.09 19.08 14.95
C ASN A 452 -14.15 19.49 13.92
N ASN A 453 -14.73 18.50 13.24
CA ASN A 453 -15.69 18.66 12.17
C ASN A 453 -16.90 17.75 12.35
N GLN A 454 -17.90 17.94 11.48
CA GLN A 454 -19.18 17.26 11.53
C GLN A 454 -19.37 16.34 10.33
N VAL A 455 -19.98 15.18 10.56
CA VAL A 455 -20.33 14.22 9.53
C VAL A 455 -21.84 14.02 9.49
N VAL A 456 -22.35 13.77 8.28
CA VAL A 456 -23.76 13.50 8.01
C VAL A 456 -23.86 12.22 7.21
N LEU A 457 -24.89 11.41 7.48
CA LEU A 457 -25.26 10.25 6.67
C LEU A 457 -26.77 10.17 6.50
N ASN A 458 -27.23 10.12 5.26
CA ASN A 458 -28.62 9.84 4.90
C ASN A 458 -28.87 8.33 5.04
N LEU A 459 -29.97 7.98 5.71
CA LEU A 459 -30.39 6.60 5.91
C LEU A 459 -31.23 6.13 4.72
N SER A 460 -30.57 5.99 3.56
CA SER A 460 -31.21 5.60 2.29
C SER A 460 -31.70 4.14 2.28
N LYS A 461 -31.13 3.30 3.14
CA LYS A 461 -31.56 1.92 3.43
C LYS A 461 -31.80 1.74 4.92
N ALA A 462 -32.69 0.84 5.30
CA ALA A 462 -32.98 0.52 6.70
C ALA A 462 -31.75 -0.08 7.41
N PRO A 463 -31.24 0.53 8.50
CA PRO A 463 -30.14 -0.03 9.27
C PRO A 463 -30.55 -1.27 10.08
N GLN A 464 -29.72 -2.31 10.05
CA GLN A 464 -29.93 -3.52 10.85
C GLN A 464 -29.85 -3.20 12.34
N GLY A 465 -30.79 -3.76 13.10
CA GLY A 465 -30.88 -3.54 14.54
C GLY A 465 -31.22 -2.10 14.95
N ASN A 466 -31.60 -1.22 14.01
CA ASN A 466 -31.83 0.21 14.26
C ASN A 466 -30.60 0.91 14.90
N VAL A 467 -29.40 0.50 14.48
CA VAL A 467 -28.12 1.01 14.98
C VAL A 467 -27.24 1.49 13.82
N VAL A 468 -26.57 2.61 14.04
CA VAL A 468 -25.40 3.04 13.26
C VAL A 468 -24.15 3.01 14.13
N PHE A 469 -22.99 3.03 13.51
CA PHE A 469 -21.70 2.99 14.18
C PHE A 469 -20.92 4.26 13.84
N ALA A 470 -20.47 4.97 14.87
CA ALA A 470 -19.45 6.00 14.71
C ALA A 470 -18.07 5.32 14.77
N ILE A 471 -17.29 5.47 13.70
CA ILE A 471 -15.93 4.95 13.58
C ILE A 471 -14.99 6.16 13.69
N ILE A 472 -14.23 6.22 14.78
CA ILE A 472 -13.29 7.28 15.08
C ILE A 472 -11.88 6.72 14.93
N THR A 473 -11.12 7.20 13.96
CA THR A 473 -9.83 6.61 13.59
C THR A 473 -8.73 7.65 13.68
N ASN A 474 -7.64 7.37 14.38
CA ASN A 474 -6.43 8.14 14.17
C ASN A 474 -5.77 7.67 12.87
N THR A 475 -5.54 8.57 11.93
CA THR A 475 -4.89 8.24 10.65
C THR A 475 -3.40 8.53 10.62
N ASP A 476 -2.80 8.94 11.73
CA ASP A 476 -1.35 9.05 11.81
C ASP A 476 -0.70 7.68 11.61
N TYR A 477 0.30 7.68 10.75
CA TYR A 477 1.03 6.49 10.34
C TYR A 477 2.52 6.57 10.67
N ASP A 478 3.02 7.75 11.10
CA ASP A 478 4.42 7.95 11.45
C ASP A 478 4.70 7.34 12.83
N TYR A 479 5.71 6.48 12.90
CA TYR A 479 6.18 5.88 14.15
C TYR A 479 7.54 6.45 14.56
N VAL A 480 7.56 7.19 15.67
CA VAL A 480 8.77 7.85 16.20
C VAL A 480 9.19 7.31 17.57
N GLY A 481 8.91 6.03 17.83
CA GLY A 481 9.30 5.34 19.06
C GLY A 481 8.35 5.53 20.24
N ASP A 482 8.91 5.66 21.45
CA ASP A 482 8.15 5.66 22.72
C ASP A 482 7.02 6.70 22.76
N VAL A 483 7.23 7.88 22.17
CA VAL A 483 6.20 8.93 22.12
C VAL A 483 4.98 8.42 21.36
N THR A 484 5.16 7.86 20.17
CA THR A 484 4.03 7.31 19.39
C THR A 484 3.39 6.15 20.14
N ARG A 485 4.19 5.21 20.66
CA ARG A 485 3.64 3.97 21.22
C ARG A 485 2.86 4.13 22.53
N THR A 486 3.18 5.16 23.29
CA THR A 486 2.51 5.47 24.58
C THR A 486 1.37 6.48 24.41
N THR A 487 1.23 7.10 23.23
CA THR A 487 0.21 8.12 23.00
C THR A 487 -1.17 7.50 22.76
N HIS A 488 -2.12 8.03 23.50
CA HIS A 488 -3.55 7.75 23.39
C HIS A 488 -4.28 9.00 22.90
N HIS A 489 -4.94 8.91 21.75
CA HIS A 489 -5.57 10.06 21.10
C HIS A 489 -6.99 10.28 21.65
N SER A 490 -7.11 11.28 22.51
CA SER A 490 -8.38 11.70 23.09
C SER A 490 -9.29 12.36 22.06
N TYR A 491 -10.60 12.25 22.28
CA TYR A 491 -11.64 12.91 21.50
C TYR A 491 -12.95 12.95 22.30
N GLN A 492 -13.92 13.70 21.80
CA GLN A 492 -15.32 13.66 22.21
C GLN A 492 -16.22 13.55 20.99
N LEU A 493 -17.34 12.83 21.13
CA LEU A 493 -18.33 12.68 20.06
C LEU A 493 -19.64 13.31 20.50
N LYS A 494 -20.07 14.36 19.78
CA LYS A 494 -21.37 14.99 20.01
C LYS A 494 -22.43 14.35 19.12
N LEU A 495 -23.55 13.97 19.74
CA LEU A 495 -24.74 13.45 19.07
C LEU A 495 -25.61 14.65 18.65
N ASP A 496 -25.61 15.01 17.36
CA ASP A 496 -26.31 16.22 16.89
C ASP A 496 -27.74 15.94 16.43
N ALA A 497 -27.95 14.98 15.52
CA ALA A 497 -29.28 14.66 14.99
C ALA A 497 -29.42 13.18 14.60
N GLY A 498 -30.66 12.69 14.62
CA GLY A 498 -31.01 11.33 14.19
C GLY A 498 -30.66 10.21 15.19
N ILE A 499 -29.93 10.51 16.26
CA ILE A 499 -29.55 9.57 17.31
C ILE A 499 -30.44 9.75 18.55
N SER A 500 -30.86 8.64 19.15
CA SER A 500 -31.61 8.63 20.41
C SER A 500 -30.69 8.48 21.62
N ALA A 501 -29.67 7.63 21.54
CA ALA A 501 -28.73 7.37 22.63
C ALA A 501 -27.49 6.62 22.12
N LYS A 502 -26.48 6.49 23.01
CA LYS A 502 -25.47 5.44 22.85
C LYS A 502 -26.11 4.05 23.04
N ALA A 503 -25.68 3.08 22.26
CA ALA A 503 -26.05 1.69 22.46
C ALA A 503 -25.11 1.00 23.46
N ASP A 504 -25.52 -0.16 23.99
CA ASP A 504 -24.69 -0.96 24.90
C ASP A 504 -23.44 -1.48 24.17
N PRO A 505 -22.21 -1.16 24.63
CA PRO A 505 -20.98 -1.63 24.02
C PRO A 505 -20.73 -3.13 24.26
N TYR A 506 -21.48 -3.85 25.09
CA TYR A 506 -21.28 -5.29 25.29
C TYR A 506 -22.25 -6.16 24.49
N THR A 507 -23.24 -5.54 23.86
CA THR A 507 -24.13 -6.23 22.92
C THR A 507 -23.38 -6.51 21.62
N LYS A 508 -23.47 -7.75 21.12
CA LYS A 508 -22.86 -8.18 19.86
C LYS A 508 -23.62 -7.64 18.64
N TRP A 509 -23.61 -6.32 18.42
CA TRP A 509 -24.39 -5.69 17.33
C TRP A 509 -24.05 -6.19 15.92
N TYR A 510 -22.86 -6.78 15.73
CA TYR A 510 -22.41 -7.37 14.47
C TYR A 510 -22.99 -8.78 14.19
N ASP A 511 -23.55 -9.45 15.21
CA ASP A 511 -23.92 -10.87 15.15
C ASP A 511 -25.03 -11.13 14.13
N ASN A 512 -25.98 -10.19 14.03
CA ASN A 512 -27.11 -10.26 13.10
C ASN A 512 -26.84 -9.56 11.76
N PHE A 513 -25.61 -9.16 11.46
CA PHE A 513 -25.33 -8.56 10.16
C PHE A 513 -25.75 -9.52 9.03
N ASN A 514 -26.36 -9.02 7.97
CA ASN A 514 -26.41 -9.80 6.74
C ASN A 514 -25.08 -9.56 6.02
N LEU A 515 -24.24 -10.59 5.92
CA LEU A 515 -22.90 -10.50 5.32
C LEU A 515 -22.89 -10.98 3.87
N ASP A 516 -24.02 -11.51 3.39
CA ASP A 516 -24.21 -11.86 1.99
C ASP A 516 -24.76 -10.65 1.23
N TYR A 517 -23.92 -10.08 0.38
CA TYR A 517 -24.25 -8.98 -0.52
C TYR A 517 -23.30 -9.00 -1.73
N ASP A 518 -23.69 -8.30 -2.79
CA ASP A 518 -22.90 -8.20 -4.01
C ASP A 518 -21.67 -7.30 -3.79
N TRP A 519 -20.57 -7.91 -3.39
CA TRP A 519 -19.30 -7.24 -3.09
C TRP A 519 -18.59 -6.72 -4.34
N ASP A 520 -18.83 -7.32 -5.51
CA ASP A 520 -18.26 -6.88 -6.80
C ASP A 520 -18.92 -5.58 -7.25
N ASN A 521 -20.26 -5.51 -7.19
CA ASN A 521 -21.00 -4.33 -7.59
C ASN A 521 -21.02 -3.24 -6.50
N ALA A 522 -20.69 -3.55 -5.25
CA ALA A 522 -20.52 -2.55 -4.19
C ALA A 522 -19.35 -1.58 -4.43
N LYS A 523 -18.42 -1.88 -5.35
CA LYS A 523 -17.35 -0.96 -5.79
C LYS A 523 -17.74 -0.05 -6.96
N ILE A 524 -18.89 -0.29 -7.62
CA ILE A 524 -19.23 0.38 -8.88
C ILE A 524 -20.54 1.16 -8.73
N VAL A 525 -20.45 2.50 -8.72
CA VAL A 525 -21.55 3.35 -9.17
C VAL A 525 -21.03 4.21 -10.31
N THR A 526 -21.05 3.64 -11.52
CA THR A 526 -21.19 4.44 -12.73
C THR A 526 -22.63 4.95 -12.80
N SER A 527 -22.73 6.24 -13.11
CA SER A 527 -23.93 6.99 -13.45
C SER A 527 -25.04 6.17 -14.12
N THR A 528 -26.24 6.37 -13.58
CA THR A 528 -27.57 6.14 -14.15
C THR A 528 -27.58 6.01 -15.67
N ASN A 529 -27.96 4.84 -16.18
CA ASN A 529 -28.69 4.77 -17.43
C ASN A 529 -29.89 3.83 -17.25
N SER A 530 -31.05 4.45 -17.42
CA SER A 530 -32.38 3.87 -17.26
C SER A 530 -32.52 2.54 -18.00
N SER A 531 -32.90 1.52 -17.25
CA SER A 531 -33.45 0.28 -17.79
C SER A 531 -34.82 0.55 -18.42
N SER A 532 -34.93 0.40 -19.74
CA SER A 532 -36.16 -0.02 -20.38
C SER A 532 -35.92 -1.33 -21.12
N SER A 533 -36.64 -2.36 -20.67
CA SER A 533 -36.86 -3.67 -21.25
C SER A 533 -36.86 -3.76 -22.78
N VAL A 534 -36.39 -4.88 -23.34
CA VAL A 534 -37.21 -5.89 -24.05
C VAL A 534 -36.31 -7.02 -24.61
N THR A 535 -36.86 -8.23 -24.49
CA THR A 535 -36.52 -9.59 -24.95
C THR A 535 -35.57 -9.83 -26.13
N SER A 536 -34.88 -10.97 -25.99
CA SER A 536 -34.20 -11.79 -27.00
C SER A 536 -34.97 -11.95 -28.32
N ASN A 537 -34.30 -11.75 -29.46
CA ASN A 537 -34.38 -12.69 -30.57
C ASN A 537 -33.22 -12.52 -31.56
N SER A 538 -32.60 -13.64 -31.89
CA SER A 538 -31.64 -13.81 -32.97
C SER A 538 -32.34 -13.87 -34.33
N SER A 539 -31.90 -13.06 -35.29
CA SER A 539 -31.96 -13.38 -36.72
C SER A 539 -31.05 -12.48 -37.55
N SER A 540 -30.31 -13.13 -38.44
CA SER A 540 -29.40 -12.57 -39.43
C SER A 540 -30.14 -11.94 -40.60
N SER A 541 -29.73 -10.75 -41.02
CA SER A 541 -29.60 -10.38 -42.44
C SER A 541 -28.78 -9.09 -42.57
N GLY A 542 -27.74 -9.16 -43.39
CA GLY A 542 -26.82 -8.05 -43.60
C GLY A 542 -27.44 -6.92 -44.39
N THR A 543 -27.05 -5.69 -44.06
CA THR A 543 -26.88 -4.61 -45.03
C THR A 543 -25.76 -3.72 -44.50
N SER A 544 -24.60 -3.87 -45.13
CA SER A 544 -23.42 -3.06 -44.92
C SER A 544 -23.73 -1.57 -45.10
N SER A 545 -23.40 -0.78 -44.09
CA SER A 545 -23.12 0.65 -44.25
C SER A 545 -21.71 0.90 -43.74
N SER A 546 -20.77 0.93 -44.68
CA SER A 546 -19.36 1.23 -44.46
C SER A 546 -19.19 2.69 -44.08
N SER A 547 -18.67 2.95 -42.89
CA SER A 547 -17.73 4.06 -42.68
C SER A 547 -16.39 3.44 -42.32
N SER A 548 -15.55 3.29 -43.35
CA SER A 548 -14.20 2.80 -43.25
C SER A 548 -13.37 3.79 -42.41
N VAL A 549 -13.12 3.47 -41.14
CA VAL A 549 -11.96 4.01 -40.44
C VAL A 549 -10.77 3.26 -41.04
N GLY A 550 -9.97 3.95 -41.85
CA GLY A 550 -8.79 3.36 -42.47
C GLY A 550 -7.82 2.85 -41.40
N SER A 551 -7.27 1.65 -41.60
CA SER A 551 -6.23 1.10 -40.74
C SER A 551 -5.04 2.07 -40.70
N ALA A 552 -4.82 2.73 -39.57
CA ALA A 552 -3.63 3.55 -39.35
C ALA A 552 -2.42 2.62 -39.19
N THR A 553 -1.39 2.83 -39.99
CA THR A 553 -0.13 2.08 -39.88
C THR A 553 0.72 2.70 -38.77
N THR A 554 1.28 1.86 -37.89
CA THR A 554 2.09 2.29 -36.74
C THR A 554 3.57 2.05 -36.99
N ILE A 555 4.41 3.02 -36.67
CA ILE A 555 5.88 2.91 -36.63
C ILE A 555 6.31 3.05 -35.17
N THR A 556 7.09 2.08 -34.67
CA THR A 556 7.49 2.02 -33.26
C THR A 556 8.99 2.30 -33.09
N TYR A 557 9.33 3.15 -32.12
CA TYR A 557 10.69 3.43 -31.68
C TYR A 557 10.86 3.00 -30.21
N ASN A 558 11.90 2.22 -29.92
CA ASN A 558 12.28 1.91 -28.54
C ASN A 558 13.30 2.96 -28.06
N VAL A 559 13.07 3.55 -26.89
CA VAL A 559 13.84 4.71 -26.42
C VAL A 559 14.23 4.51 -24.97
N ASN A 560 15.54 4.47 -24.71
CA ASN A 560 16.05 4.45 -23.35
C ASN A 560 16.33 5.89 -22.90
N ILE A 561 15.74 6.31 -21.79
CA ILE A 561 15.99 7.62 -21.19
C ILE A 561 16.59 7.44 -19.79
N PRO A 562 17.65 8.20 -19.44
CA PRO A 562 18.20 8.15 -18.10
C PRO A 562 17.27 8.82 -17.10
N ILE A 563 17.30 8.38 -15.83
CA ILE A 563 16.70 9.15 -14.74
C ILE A 563 17.44 10.49 -14.64
N SER A 564 16.68 11.58 -14.74
CA SER A 564 17.17 12.94 -14.54
C SER A 564 16.33 13.73 -13.55
N ASN A 565 16.96 14.70 -12.91
CA ASN A 565 16.30 15.71 -12.08
C ASN A 565 15.96 17.00 -12.85
N ASP A 566 16.09 16.97 -14.18
CA ASP A 566 15.70 18.02 -15.10
C ASP A 566 14.94 17.46 -16.32
N TYR A 567 14.52 18.33 -17.23
CA TYR A 567 13.86 17.93 -18.49
C TYR A 567 14.88 17.60 -19.58
N SER A 568 16.06 17.07 -19.23
CA SER A 568 16.89 16.39 -20.22
C SER A 568 16.14 15.18 -20.75
N GLY A 569 16.48 14.79 -21.97
CA GLY A 569 15.81 13.71 -22.67
C GLY A 569 16.73 13.15 -23.73
N THR A 570 16.37 11.97 -24.23
CA THR A 570 17.06 11.33 -25.35
C THR A 570 16.45 11.87 -26.65
N SER A 571 17.30 12.40 -27.53
CA SER A 571 16.88 12.76 -28.88
C SER A 571 17.03 11.56 -29.80
N ILE A 572 15.96 11.22 -30.52
CA ILE A 572 15.96 10.20 -31.56
C ILE A 572 15.70 10.84 -32.92
N ASN A 573 16.28 10.25 -33.96
CA ASN A 573 15.98 10.61 -35.35
C ASN A 573 14.73 9.84 -35.79
N VAL A 574 13.78 10.55 -36.39
CA VAL A 574 12.58 9.93 -36.97
C VAL A 574 12.73 9.89 -38.48
N ASP A 575 12.52 8.71 -39.06
CA ASP A 575 12.52 8.55 -40.51
C ASP A 575 11.19 9.04 -41.09
N PHE A 576 11.25 10.13 -41.87
CA PHE A 576 10.10 10.77 -42.47
C PHE A 576 9.63 10.07 -43.74
N ASP A 577 10.48 9.29 -44.41
CA ASP A 577 10.16 8.63 -45.67
C ASP A 577 9.03 7.59 -45.52
N PRO A 578 9.04 6.66 -44.53
CA PRO A 578 7.94 5.72 -44.34
C PRO A 578 6.65 6.40 -43.88
N ILE A 579 6.75 7.50 -43.10
CA ILE A 579 5.61 8.31 -42.68
C ILE A 579 4.97 8.98 -43.91
N ALA A 580 5.78 9.64 -44.73
CA ALA A 580 5.34 10.34 -45.93
C ALA A 580 4.74 9.38 -46.96
N SER A 581 5.37 8.20 -47.16
CA SER A 581 4.84 7.14 -48.02
C SER A 581 3.48 6.64 -47.54
N GLY A 582 3.29 6.46 -46.22
CA GLY A 582 2.01 6.06 -45.64
C GLY A 582 0.90 7.12 -45.82
N LEU A 583 1.30 8.39 -45.83
CA LEU A 583 0.41 9.53 -46.09
C LEU A 583 0.22 9.82 -47.59
N GLY A 584 1.06 9.27 -48.47
CA GLY A 584 1.05 9.56 -49.91
C GLY A 584 1.51 10.99 -50.24
N ILE A 585 2.46 11.52 -49.47
CA ILE A 585 3.08 12.84 -49.66
C ILE A 585 4.61 12.69 -49.73
N SER A 586 5.33 13.77 -50.02
CA SER A 586 6.79 13.82 -49.88
C SER A 586 7.21 14.11 -48.43
N ALA A 587 8.38 13.61 -48.00
CA ALA A 587 8.90 13.86 -46.65
C ALA A 587 9.11 15.35 -46.33
N SER A 588 9.35 16.19 -47.35
CA SER A 588 9.44 17.64 -47.22
C SER A 588 8.11 18.34 -46.94
N GLU A 589 6.98 17.67 -47.15
CA GLU A 589 5.64 18.21 -46.87
C GLU A 589 5.16 17.96 -45.44
N ILE A 590 5.90 17.19 -44.63
CA ILE A 590 5.57 16.97 -43.22
C ILE A 590 5.82 18.27 -42.45
N THR A 591 4.77 18.82 -41.85
CA THR A 591 4.82 20.06 -41.05
C THR A 591 4.31 19.82 -39.63
N ALA A 592 4.65 20.72 -38.71
CA ALA A 592 4.28 20.60 -37.30
C ALA A 592 2.76 20.54 -37.06
N SER A 593 1.96 21.23 -37.89
CA SER A 593 0.49 21.23 -37.78
C SER A 593 -0.15 19.89 -38.12
N MET A 594 0.59 18.97 -38.73
CA MET A 594 0.14 17.61 -39.03
C MET A 594 0.32 16.67 -37.83
N ILE A 595 1.04 17.09 -36.78
CA ILE A 595 1.36 16.26 -35.63
C ILE A 595 0.34 16.49 -34.52
N GLN A 596 -0.28 15.41 -34.06
CA GLN A 596 -1.30 15.41 -33.01
C GLN A 596 -0.91 14.40 -31.93
N GLY A 597 -1.25 14.67 -30.68
CA GLY A 597 -1.11 13.71 -29.60
C GLY A 597 -2.17 12.61 -29.75
N VAL A 598 -1.87 11.39 -29.32
CA VAL A 598 -2.81 10.27 -29.37
C VAL A 598 -2.98 9.75 -27.94
N ASN A 599 -4.20 9.78 -27.44
CA ASN A 599 -4.54 9.22 -26.12
C ASN A 599 -4.45 7.69 -26.12
N ALA A 600 -4.49 7.07 -24.95
CA ALA A 600 -4.38 5.62 -24.81
C ALA A 600 -5.53 4.87 -25.50
N ASP A 601 -6.72 5.48 -25.58
CA ASP A 601 -7.89 4.96 -26.27
C ASP A 601 -7.87 5.14 -27.80
N GLY A 602 -6.83 5.80 -28.33
CA GLY A 602 -6.66 6.09 -29.75
C GLY A 602 -7.30 7.41 -30.22
N SER A 603 -7.98 8.15 -29.34
CA SER A 603 -8.52 9.47 -29.67
C SER A 603 -7.40 10.50 -29.87
N LEU A 604 -7.65 11.48 -30.74
CA LEU A 604 -6.67 12.51 -31.08
C LEU A 604 -6.81 13.74 -30.20
N SER A 605 -5.68 14.23 -29.69
CA SER A 605 -5.55 15.50 -28.99
C SER A 605 -4.90 16.52 -29.91
N THR A 606 -5.55 17.69 -30.04
CA THR A 606 -5.08 18.78 -30.88
C THR A 606 -4.41 19.87 -30.03
N GLY A 607 -3.40 20.53 -30.61
CA GLY A 607 -2.61 21.55 -29.93
C GLY A 607 -1.30 21.00 -29.37
N ASN A 608 -0.50 21.87 -28.77
CA ASN A 608 0.81 21.55 -28.23
C ASN A 608 0.74 21.63 -26.70
N THR A 609 1.09 20.56 -25.99
CA THR A 609 1.15 20.61 -24.52
C THR A 609 2.58 20.67 -23.98
N ALA A 610 3.60 20.34 -24.80
CA ALA A 610 5.02 20.41 -24.45
C ALA A 610 5.78 21.45 -25.33
N ALA A 611 7.12 21.44 -25.31
CA ALA A 611 7.90 22.33 -26.17
C ALA A 611 8.12 21.75 -27.58
N GLY A 612 8.99 22.40 -28.36
CA GLY A 612 9.28 22.01 -29.75
C GLY A 612 8.26 22.53 -30.77
N ASP A 613 8.49 22.18 -32.04
CA ASP A 613 7.60 22.57 -33.14
C ASP A 613 6.20 21.93 -32.97
N ALA A 614 6.17 20.69 -32.46
CA ALA A 614 4.98 19.98 -32.00
C ALA A 614 5.32 19.02 -30.85
N GLY A 615 4.69 19.20 -29.68
CA GLY A 615 5.02 18.44 -28.49
C GLY A 615 3.83 18.07 -27.61
N HIS A 616 3.95 16.97 -26.88
CA HIS A 616 2.90 16.54 -25.97
C HIS A 616 3.49 15.98 -24.69
N TRP A 617 2.89 16.36 -23.55
CA TRP A 617 3.00 15.64 -22.30
C TRP A 617 2.01 14.49 -22.27
N PHE A 618 2.45 13.41 -21.66
CA PHE A 618 1.68 12.20 -21.48
C PHE A 618 1.62 11.83 -20.00
N ALA A 619 0.46 11.35 -19.56
CA ALA A 619 0.30 10.69 -18.29
C ALA A 619 0.93 9.28 -18.33
N ALA A 620 1.06 8.67 -17.15
CA ALA A 620 1.66 7.34 -17.02
C ALA A 620 0.93 6.26 -17.86
N ASN A 621 -0.37 6.42 -18.09
CA ASN A 621 -1.18 5.51 -18.91
C ASN A 621 -1.08 5.80 -20.43
N GLY A 622 -0.37 6.85 -20.85
CA GLY A 622 -0.23 7.25 -22.25
C GLY A 622 -1.24 8.29 -22.75
N ASP A 623 -2.12 8.81 -21.89
CA ASP A 623 -3.04 9.89 -22.28
C ASP A 623 -2.34 11.24 -22.40
N VAL A 624 -2.76 12.05 -23.37
CA VAL A 624 -2.23 13.40 -23.58
C VAL A 624 -2.75 14.31 -22.47
N VAL A 625 -1.85 14.97 -21.76
CA VAL A 625 -2.15 15.90 -20.67
C VAL A 625 -1.46 17.23 -20.88
N SER A 626 -1.92 18.27 -20.18
CA SER A 626 -1.15 19.51 -20.04
C SER A 626 0.03 19.32 -19.09
N TRP A 627 1.06 20.17 -19.22
CA TRP A 627 2.13 20.22 -18.21
C TRP A 627 1.53 20.47 -16.83
N ASN A 628 1.73 19.54 -15.91
CA ASN A 628 1.42 19.70 -14.50
C ASN A 628 2.27 18.75 -13.65
N GLU A 629 2.42 19.06 -12.38
CA GLU A 629 3.21 18.24 -11.46
C GLU A 629 2.51 16.93 -11.08
N THR A 630 1.20 16.81 -11.25
CA THR A 630 0.41 15.65 -10.75
C THR A 630 0.25 14.54 -11.77
N THR A 631 -0.06 14.87 -13.03
CA THR A 631 -0.45 13.90 -14.07
C THR A 631 0.54 13.79 -15.23
N ALA A 632 1.45 14.74 -15.48
CA ALA A 632 2.45 14.61 -16.55
C ALA A 632 3.64 13.72 -16.12
N TYR A 633 4.06 12.79 -16.99
CA TYR A 633 5.14 11.83 -16.75
C TYR A 633 6.18 11.84 -17.86
N ILE A 634 5.78 11.64 -19.11
CA ILE A 634 6.67 11.59 -20.27
C ILE A 634 6.35 12.77 -21.18
N PHE A 635 7.35 13.33 -21.85
CA PHE A 635 7.13 14.27 -22.95
C PHE A 635 7.79 13.77 -24.22
N ALA A 636 7.19 14.10 -25.36
CA ALA A 636 7.78 13.93 -26.69
C ALA A 636 7.67 15.26 -27.46
N GLU A 637 8.80 15.82 -27.88
CA GLU A 637 8.91 17.15 -28.48
C GLU A 637 9.60 17.06 -29.84
N TRP A 638 8.88 17.34 -30.93
CA TRP A 638 9.41 17.30 -32.30
C TRP A 638 10.17 18.57 -32.64
N THR A 639 11.24 18.40 -33.41
CA THR A 639 11.91 19.46 -34.16
C THR A 639 11.96 19.04 -35.62
N ILE A 640 11.11 19.65 -36.46
CA ILE A 640 10.85 19.24 -37.84
C ILE A 640 12.07 19.50 -38.72
N SER A 641 12.74 20.63 -38.51
CA SER A 641 13.93 21.01 -39.29
C SER A 641 15.08 20.01 -39.16
N SER A 642 15.26 19.40 -37.98
CA SER A 642 16.28 18.38 -37.71
C SER A 642 15.76 16.95 -37.80
N LYS A 643 14.47 16.75 -38.08
CA LYS A 643 13.80 15.43 -38.10
C LYS A 643 14.03 14.61 -36.81
N THR A 644 14.05 15.30 -35.67
CA THR A 644 14.32 14.67 -34.37
C THR A 644 13.16 14.82 -33.40
N VAL A 645 13.03 13.87 -32.48
CA VAL A 645 12.09 13.94 -31.36
C VAL A 645 12.88 13.79 -30.07
N LYS A 646 12.76 14.79 -29.20
CA LYS A 646 13.31 14.72 -27.85
C LYS A 646 12.28 14.08 -26.93
N ILE A 647 12.66 12.98 -26.30
CA ILE A 647 11.82 12.25 -25.37
C ILE A 647 12.47 12.29 -24.01
N GLY A 648 11.74 12.78 -23.01
CA GLY A 648 12.23 12.85 -21.65
C GLY A 648 11.09 12.64 -20.67
N HIS A 649 11.38 12.86 -19.40
CA HIS A 649 10.41 12.65 -18.34
C HIS A 649 10.31 13.86 -17.42
N TYR A 650 9.24 13.88 -16.63
CA TYR A 650 9.09 14.85 -15.56
C TYR A 650 10.13 14.58 -14.47
N PRO A 651 10.91 15.57 -14.01
CA PRO A 651 11.96 15.39 -13.01
C PRO A 651 11.49 14.64 -11.78
N ASN A 652 12.25 13.62 -11.37
CA ASN A 652 11.99 12.81 -10.17
C ASN A 652 10.63 12.10 -10.14
N LYS A 653 9.95 11.93 -11.28
CA LYS A 653 8.67 11.22 -11.35
C LYS A 653 8.75 9.77 -11.77
N VAL A 654 9.80 9.43 -12.51
CA VAL A 654 9.99 8.10 -13.07
C VAL A 654 11.10 7.38 -12.33
N LEU A 655 11.03 6.05 -12.29
CA LEU A 655 11.94 5.17 -11.55
C LEU A 655 12.72 4.26 -12.49
N ASP A 656 13.87 3.77 -12.03
CA ASP A 656 14.71 2.85 -12.79
C ASP A 656 13.92 1.59 -13.18
N GLY A 657 14.02 1.17 -14.43
CA GLY A 657 13.32 0.01 -14.96
C GLY A 657 11.86 0.25 -15.38
N GLU A 658 11.28 1.44 -15.16
CA GLU A 658 9.92 1.74 -15.64
C GLU A 658 9.85 1.77 -17.17
N THR A 659 8.67 1.44 -17.72
CA THR A 659 8.41 1.56 -19.15
C THR A 659 7.11 2.30 -19.42
N TYR A 660 7.10 3.07 -20.52
CA TYR A 660 5.95 3.88 -20.93
C TYR A 660 5.71 3.72 -22.42
N VAL A 661 4.44 3.81 -22.84
CA VAL A 661 4.07 3.86 -24.26
C VAL A 661 3.33 5.16 -24.52
N VAL A 662 3.91 6.01 -25.36
CA VAL A 662 3.34 7.30 -25.73
C VAL A 662 3.27 7.43 -27.25
N ARG A 663 2.25 8.11 -27.76
CA ARG A 663 1.92 8.09 -29.20
C ARG A 663 1.63 9.49 -29.73
N GLN A 664 2.11 9.75 -30.93
CA GLN A 664 1.73 10.91 -31.73
C GLN A 664 1.33 10.46 -33.13
N ALA A 665 0.40 11.16 -33.75
CA ALA A 665 -0.04 10.88 -35.11
C ALA A 665 0.48 11.97 -36.06
N VAL A 666 0.85 11.58 -37.28
CA VAL A 666 1.04 12.49 -38.41
C VAL A 666 -0.14 12.30 -39.36
N SER A 667 -0.90 13.36 -39.61
CA SER A 667 -2.16 13.31 -40.36
C SER A 667 -2.10 14.18 -41.62
N SER A 668 -2.51 13.64 -42.77
CA SER A 668 -2.66 14.37 -44.05
C SER A 668 -3.95 13.97 -44.75
N GLY A 669 -4.89 14.90 -44.89
CA GLY A 669 -6.22 14.61 -45.43
C GLY A 669 -6.95 13.56 -44.59
N THR A 670 -7.33 12.44 -45.21
CA THR A 670 -7.99 11.30 -44.54
C THR A 670 -7.02 10.20 -44.09
N LYS A 671 -5.71 10.39 -44.31
CA LYS A 671 -4.68 9.39 -43.98
C LYS A 671 -3.95 9.79 -42.71
N GLN A 672 -3.56 8.77 -41.93
CA GLN A 672 -2.89 8.93 -40.65
C GLN A 672 -1.82 7.87 -40.46
N MET A 673 -0.69 8.28 -39.90
CA MET A 673 0.39 7.41 -39.45
C MET A 673 0.62 7.60 -37.96
N ILE A 674 0.67 6.52 -37.18
CA ILE A 674 0.98 6.58 -35.75
C ILE A 674 2.47 6.38 -35.53
N VAL A 675 3.08 7.27 -34.77
CA VAL A 675 4.46 7.15 -34.28
C VAL A 675 4.38 6.80 -32.79
N GLU A 676 4.74 5.58 -32.45
CA GLU A 676 4.72 5.04 -31.09
C GLU A 676 6.13 5.03 -30.50
N TYR A 677 6.28 5.54 -29.28
CA TYR A 677 7.51 5.49 -28.52
C TYR A 677 7.34 4.55 -27.33
N LYS A 678 8.12 3.47 -27.32
CA LYS A 678 8.26 2.57 -26.17
C LYS A 678 9.47 3.03 -25.37
N VAL A 679 9.19 3.76 -24.30
CA VAL A 679 10.19 4.39 -23.45
C VAL A 679 10.58 3.44 -22.33
N SER A 680 11.86 3.28 -22.05
CA SER A 680 12.39 2.57 -20.88
C SER A 680 13.29 3.49 -20.07
N ILE A 681 13.10 3.51 -18.76
CA ILE A 681 13.89 4.30 -17.82
C ILE A 681 15.08 3.45 -17.35
N GLY A 682 16.30 3.97 -17.45
CA GLY A 682 17.50 3.25 -17.02
C GLY A 682 18.49 4.12 -16.25
N THR A 683 19.13 3.57 -15.23
CA THR A 683 20.31 4.20 -14.61
C THR A 683 21.51 4.11 -15.57
N THR A 684 22.01 5.25 -16.07
CA THR A 684 23.34 5.25 -16.69
C THR A 684 24.36 5.32 -15.56
N THR A 685 25.12 4.25 -15.39
CA THR A 685 26.20 4.13 -14.41
C THR A 685 27.23 5.24 -14.65
N ILE A 686 27.29 6.21 -13.75
CA ILE A 686 28.50 7.00 -13.53
C ILE A 686 28.81 6.90 -12.04
N ALA A 687 29.78 6.05 -11.73
CA ALA A 687 30.37 5.95 -10.41
C ALA A 687 31.05 7.28 -10.07
N GLU A 688 30.82 7.84 -8.88
CA GLU A 688 31.84 8.62 -8.17
C GLU A 688 31.51 8.76 -6.67
N GLY A 689 32.58 8.80 -5.87
CA GLY A 689 32.64 8.51 -4.44
C GLY A 689 31.78 9.37 -3.52
N PHE A 690 31.24 8.73 -2.49
CA PHE A 690 30.75 9.40 -1.29
C PHE A 690 31.92 10.06 -0.54
N THR A 691 31.82 11.37 -0.32
CA THR A 691 32.57 12.07 0.75
C THR A 691 31.62 12.96 1.56
N ASP A 692 31.99 13.10 2.84
CA ASP A 692 31.33 13.68 4.02
C ASP A 692 30.29 14.82 3.83
N TRP A 693 29.15 14.74 4.51
CA TRP A 693 27.87 15.42 4.19
C TRP A 693 27.59 16.72 4.95
N ARG A 694 28.58 17.50 5.40
CA ARG A 694 28.31 18.65 6.33
C ARG A 694 29.10 19.95 6.14
N LYS A 695 29.52 20.40 4.95
CA LYS A 695 30.38 21.62 4.88
C LYS A 695 30.12 22.64 3.76
N ASP A 696 29.07 22.54 2.95
CA ASP A 696 28.93 23.40 1.77
C ASP A 696 28.04 24.63 1.96
N LEU A 697 27.23 24.69 3.02
CA LEU A 697 26.42 25.84 3.41
C LEU A 697 26.64 26.24 4.89
N ASP A 698 27.16 27.44 5.10
CA ASP A 698 27.27 28.11 6.40
C ASP A 698 26.34 29.34 6.46
N ILE A 699 25.67 29.52 7.60
CA ILE A 699 24.68 30.59 7.79
C ILE A 699 24.94 31.38 9.08
N ALA A 700 24.86 32.71 8.98
CA ALA A 700 24.96 33.61 10.12
C ALA A 700 23.90 34.70 10.09
N TYR A 701 23.28 35.02 11.22
CA TYR A 701 22.35 36.15 11.34
C TYR A 701 23.00 37.32 12.07
N LYS A 702 23.13 38.48 11.41
CA LYS A 702 23.69 39.72 11.99
C LYS A 702 22.96 40.94 11.44
N ASN A 703 22.62 41.89 12.32
CA ASN A 703 22.04 43.20 11.97
C ASN A 703 20.79 43.14 11.05
N GLY A 704 19.94 42.13 11.19
CA GLY A 704 18.74 41.98 10.36
C GLY A 704 18.93 41.16 9.07
N LEU A 705 20.16 40.74 8.78
CA LEU A 705 20.54 40.02 7.57
C LEU A 705 20.89 38.56 7.89
N ILE A 706 20.45 37.64 7.04
CA ILE A 706 20.99 36.28 6.97
C ILE A 706 22.12 36.29 5.93
N LEU A 707 23.32 35.94 6.35
CA LEU A 707 24.47 35.71 5.48
C LEU A 707 24.55 34.20 5.19
N ALA A 708 24.40 33.81 3.93
CA ALA A 708 24.58 32.43 3.47
C ALA A 708 25.91 32.35 2.69
N ASN A 709 26.93 31.76 3.30
CA ASN A 709 28.20 31.47 2.65
C ASN A 709 28.15 30.02 2.15
N TYR A 710 28.50 29.79 0.89
CA TYR A 710 28.41 28.44 0.33
C TYR A 710 29.52 28.13 -0.67
N ASN A 711 29.90 26.85 -0.74
CA ASN A 711 30.86 26.34 -1.70
C ASN A 711 30.12 25.58 -2.82
N VAL A 712 30.56 25.78 -4.06
CA VAL A 712 30.03 25.10 -5.24
C VAL A 712 31.15 24.24 -5.78
N GLU A 713 31.09 22.95 -5.52
CA GLU A 713 32.13 22.00 -5.93
C GLU A 713 32.00 21.58 -7.41
N LYS A 714 30.83 21.81 -8.02
CA LYS A 714 30.55 21.49 -9.42
C LYS A 714 29.86 22.66 -10.12
N ALA A 715 30.47 23.15 -11.20
CA ALA A 715 29.92 24.26 -11.99
C ALA A 715 28.54 23.88 -12.52
N GLY A 716 27.57 24.77 -12.37
CA GLY A 716 26.19 24.43 -12.67
C GLY A 716 25.20 25.47 -12.20
N LYS A 717 23.91 25.16 -12.40
CA LYS A 717 22.84 26.02 -11.90
C LYS A 717 22.75 25.89 -10.38
N VAL A 718 23.13 26.96 -9.68
CA VAL A 718 23.08 27.07 -8.23
C VAL A 718 21.81 27.77 -7.82
N LYS A 719 21.14 27.22 -6.81
CA LYS A 719 20.01 27.86 -6.14
C LYS A 719 20.31 28.00 -4.65
N VAL A 720 20.04 29.18 -4.12
CA VAL A 720 19.92 29.41 -2.68
C VAL A 720 18.51 29.91 -2.45
N ALA A 721 17.74 29.17 -1.66
CA ALA A 721 16.32 29.41 -1.44
C ALA A 721 16.03 29.61 0.04
N ILE A 722 15.17 30.57 0.35
CA ILE A 722 14.62 30.80 1.68
C ILE A 722 13.22 30.22 1.78
N TYR A 723 12.96 29.47 2.84
CA TYR A 723 11.67 28.87 3.17
C TYR A 723 11.22 29.33 4.55
N THR A 724 9.91 29.24 4.80
CA THR A 724 9.36 29.35 6.16
C THR A 724 9.90 28.22 7.05
N GLY A 725 9.81 28.37 8.37
CA GLY A 725 10.13 27.29 9.32
C GLY A 725 9.29 26.01 9.15
N PHE A 726 8.23 26.05 8.34
CA PHE A 726 7.36 24.92 8.01
C PHE A 726 7.57 24.37 6.58
N GLY A 727 8.63 24.80 5.89
CA GLY A 727 9.02 24.23 4.59
C GLY A 727 8.33 24.83 3.36
N ALA A 728 7.55 25.90 3.50
CA ALA A 728 6.98 26.61 2.35
C ALA A 728 8.03 27.54 1.72
N LEU A 729 8.22 27.47 0.40
CA LEU A 729 9.19 28.31 -0.32
C LEU A 729 8.76 29.78 -0.28
N ILE A 730 9.67 30.66 0.15
CA ILE A 730 9.47 32.11 0.11
C ILE A 730 10.07 32.67 -1.18
N GLN A 731 11.37 32.43 -1.42
CA GLN A 731 12.06 32.96 -2.61
C GLN A 731 13.35 32.21 -2.91
N ASN A 732 13.72 32.12 -4.19
CA ASN A 732 15.08 31.79 -4.61
C ASN A 732 15.92 33.08 -4.64
N VAL A 733 16.82 33.25 -3.69
CA VAL A 733 17.71 34.43 -3.58
C VAL A 733 18.96 34.32 -4.46
N VAL A 734 19.27 33.09 -4.92
CA VAL A 734 20.20 32.78 -6.01
C VAL A 734 19.51 31.74 -6.88
N ASN A 735 19.59 31.88 -8.21
CA ASN A 735 19.05 30.93 -9.18
C ASN A 735 19.72 31.13 -10.55
N GLU A 736 21.02 30.94 -10.60
CA GLU A 736 21.85 31.26 -11.76
C GLU A 736 22.94 30.22 -11.94
N TYR A 737 23.59 30.21 -13.10
CA TYR A 737 24.77 29.39 -13.29
C TYR A 737 25.95 29.99 -12.53
N GLN A 738 26.64 29.18 -11.73
CA GLN A 738 27.87 29.59 -11.06
C GLN A 738 28.98 28.58 -11.35
N PRO A 739 30.21 29.04 -11.66
CA PRO A 739 31.37 28.16 -11.76
C PRO A 739 31.74 27.56 -10.40
N ILE A 740 32.68 26.62 -10.39
CA ILE A 740 33.23 26.06 -9.15
C ILE A 740 33.85 27.21 -8.32
N GLY A 741 33.51 27.30 -7.04
CA GLY A 741 34.05 28.33 -6.16
C GLY A 741 33.20 28.59 -4.92
N THR A 742 33.66 29.53 -4.08
CA THR A 742 32.98 29.94 -2.85
C THR A 742 32.26 31.26 -3.04
N TYR A 743 31.01 31.32 -2.57
CA TYR A 743 30.09 32.43 -2.76
C TYR A 743 29.47 32.87 -1.44
N SER A 744 28.90 34.08 -1.43
CA SER A 744 28.19 34.62 -0.28
C SER A 744 26.97 35.41 -0.72
N LYS A 745 25.82 35.12 -0.11
CA LYS A 745 24.56 35.83 -0.33
C LYS A 745 24.03 36.44 0.95
N GLN A 746 23.79 37.75 0.92
CA GLN A 746 23.06 38.46 1.98
C GLN A 746 21.56 38.45 1.66
N ILE A 747 20.76 38.08 2.66
CA ILE A 747 19.31 38.01 2.61
C ILE A 747 18.76 38.98 3.66
N ASP A 748 18.15 40.07 3.19
CA ASP A 748 17.55 41.08 4.06
C ASP A 748 16.07 40.76 4.31
N LEU A 749 15.80 40.19 5.49
CA LEU A 749 14.43 39.80 5.87
C LEU A 749 13.49 41.02 5.91
N LYS A 750 13.99 42.19 6.29
CA LYS A 750 13.17 43.42 6.38
C LYS A 750 12.82 43.93 4.98
N ALA A 751 13.78 43.93 4.07
CA ALA A 751 13.52 44.29 2.67
C ALA A 751 12.54 43.32 2.00
N MET A 752 12.53 42.05 2.42
CA MET A 752 11.58 41.03 1.97
C MET A 752 10.22 41.09 2.67
N GLY A 753 10.00 42.01 3.62
CA GLY A 753 8.76 42.11 4.38
C GLY A 753 8.51 40.94 5.35
N LEU A 754 9.56 40.19 5.69
CA LEU A 754 9.49 38.99 6.51
C LEU A 754 9.72 39.30 7.99
N PRO A 755 8.91 38.74 8.91
CA PRO A 755 9.09 38.96 10.35
C PRO A 755 10.37 38.29 10.87
N LYS A 756 10.83 38.63 12.08
CA LYS A 756 11.84 37.80 12.75
C LYS A 756 11.23 36.45 13.10
N GLY A 757 11.93 35.36 12.81
CA GLY A 757 11.47 33.98 12.99
C GLY A 757 12.52 32.95 12.57
N VAL A 758 12.08 31.70 12.43
CA VAL A 758 12.92 30.61 11.91
C VAL A 758 12.72 30.50 10.41
N TYR A 759 13.82 30.51 9.66
CA TYR A 759 13.84 30.36 8.21
C TYR A 759 14.76 29.21 7.82
N LEU A 760 14.37 28.39 6.86
CA LEU A 760 15.26 27.38 6.28
C LEU A 760 15.92 27.96 5.03
N ILE A 761 17.25 27.89 4.97
CA ILE A 761 18.04 28.25 3.80
C ILE A 761 18.52 26.96 3.15
N ARG A 762 18.16 26.75 1.88
CA ARG A 762 18.56 25.59 1.10
C ARG A 762 19.50 25.99 -0.02
N LEU A 763 20.67 25.36 -0.08
CA LEU A 763 21.58 25.37 -1.21
C LEU A 763 21.29 24.16 -2.10
N SER A 764 21.29 24.34 -3.42
CA SER A 764 21.30 23.23 -4.36
C SER A 764 22.12 23.56 -5.60
N TYR A 765 22.94 22.63 -6.04
CA TYR A 765 23.67 22.65 -7.32
C TYR A 765 23.81 21.21 -7.84
N PRO A 766 24.33 20.97 -9.07
CA PRO A 766 24.34 19.61 -9.62
C PRO A 766 25.03 18.59 -8.70
N GLY A 767 24.28 17.58 -8.27
CA GLY A 767 24.77 16.52 -7.37
C GLY A 767 24.78 16.88 -5.88
N HIS A 768 24.34 18.07 -5.47
CA HIS A 768 24.37 18.50 -4.07
C HIS A 768 23.12 19.28 -3.65
N SER A 769 22.59 18.99 -2.47
CA SER A 769 21.55 19.78 -1.82
C SER A 769 21.73 19.76 -0.30
N GLU A 770 21.70 20.93 0.31
CA GLU A 770 21.88 21.08 1.75
C GLU A 770 20.92 22.15 2.31
N THR A 771 20.35 21.91 3.49
CA THR A 771 19.46 22.86 4.17
C THR A 771 19.97 23.20 5.57
N ARG A 772 19.91 24.48 5.95
CA ARG A 772 20.27 24.97 7.29
C ARG A 772 19.18 25.90 7.83
N ALA A 773 18.94 25.84 9.14
CA ALA A 773 17.95 26.68 9.81
C ALA A 773 18.61 27.94 10.39
N SER A 774 18.17 29.12 9.95
CA SER A 774 18.56 30.42 10.51
C SER A 774 17.51 30.91 11.49
N ILE A 775 17.91 31.11 12.75
CA ILE A 775 17.05 31.63 13.82
C ILE A 775 17.30 33.14 13.93
N SER A 776 16.36 33.93 13.45
CA SER A 776 16.44 35.41 13.51
C SER A 776 15.76 36.02 14.74
N SER A 777 15.23 35.16 15.64
CA SER A 777 14.48 35.54 16.85
C SER A 777 15.32 35.61 18.14
N TYR A 778 16.64 35.36 18.10
CA TYR A 778 17.51 35.45 19.29
C TYR A 778 18.63 36.49 19.16
N LYS A 779 18.35 37.69 19.69
CA LYS A 779 19.19 38.44 20.63
C LYS A 779 18.31 39.44 21.37
#